data_AF-A0A4C1UMA8-F1
#
_entry.id   AF-A0A4C1UMA8-F1
#
_cell.length_a   1.000
_cell.length_b   1.000
_cell.length_c   1.000
_cell.angle_alpha   90.00
_cell.angle_beta   90.00
_cell.angle_gamma   90.00
#
_symmetry.space_group_name_H-M   'P 1'
#
loop_
_entity.id
_entity.type
_entity.pdbx_description
1 polymer ?
#
loop_
_entity_poly.entity_id
_entity_poly.type
_entity_poly.pdbx_seq_one_letter_code
_entity_poly.pdbx_strand_id
1 'polypeptide(L)'
;MAELNIEKFSSNDFNVDRYVRELARSCVGGEELQQQKDNIKTLAEDTARALKKNVYKNYMQFIETASEISHLEAEMYKLSHLLSEQRTVLTTLSHISILGNDNTISQECLENHDVEAEEAEEQRKDKLNLISEKVENCIDLLDSPDRILLHEGDLLEIDAEENSALQRMHAYLFNDCLMLTTWISNRRGPMRYKFQICYPISTLAVVNVRDLGNVKQAFKLLAFPDTRVFQCNSISGKKDWLEKFDLAKKTFIEKENLKQKKKESQEKPKQESLDSPSQSIEEIMSPQYTPLPDWLADVTEELDVLIVERHFQRTYDLMSAAQKELTKEEYKRHPLNSDILKKIEQKQKVLIEILLKELDVTHNWSPRGGLQSTRHPVLILNKFNMTSQACELFLAICSHTVRVHIKGVQLEGSINTYVSQVGEVFFCSLSDILTEFTALFPKNKISAFIVWASAQLRLLMSQIIKQVFTPQCALESILESVQTLRDQCLLFCEFGLDLRFQLNSSLRTPVIKALREYKNKIVDSMKAKVIDDKWTPVNMHTKAGVNKFLIQMENLGLILAKYIINETWVDLSSSTIWFAQSVITIQKVGLKLVTNNMMDVLDECIYAIFNSRLMLSLGNDSSYAQKNFKFLLDTVMPLMLRSYKEEVGYENEKLVVLAKKFGAQCGYGAANIGDQELDVLSEV
;
A
#
# COMPACT_ATOMS: atom_id res chain seq x y z
N MET A 1 9.31 7.41 48.24
CA MET A 1 10.33 6.41 47.89
C MET A 1 10.84 6.76 46.51
N ALA A 2 12.07 7.26 46.41
CA ALA A 2 12.64 7.69 45.13
C ALA A 2 12.99 6.46 44.28
N GLU A 3 12.38 6.34 43.10
CA GLU A 3 12.76 5.33 42.11
C GLU A 3 14.21 5.58 41.67
N LEU A 4 15.06 4.56 41.81
CA LEU A 4 16.44 4.58 41.34
C LEU A 4 16.44 4.60 39.81
N ASN A 5 16.89 5.71 39.21
CA ASN A 5 17.02 5.86 37.76
C ASN A 5 18.13 4.94 37.22
N ILE A 6 17.73 3.78 36.69
CA ILE A 6 18.59 2.79 36.02
C ILE A 6 19.42 3.44 34.90
N GLU A 7 18.87 4.45 34.22
CA GLU A 7 19.53 5.20 33.16
C GLU A 7 20.82 5.91 33.59
N LYS A 8 20.93 6.31 34.87
CA LYS A 8 22.16 6.95 35.37
C LYS A 8 23.32 5.97 35.43
N PHE A 9 23.06 4.70 35.76
CA PHE A 9 24.09 3.65 35.83
C PHE A 9 24.52 3.13 34.46
N SER A 10 23.70 3.32 33.43
CA SER A 10 24.00 2.90 32.05
C SER A 10 24.77 3.95 31.25
N SER A 11 25.04 5.13 31.83
CA SER A 11 25.80 6.19 31.16
C SER A 11 27.31 5.92 31.17
N ASN A 12 27.99 6.13 30.05
CA ASN A 12 29.45 5.91 29.93
C ASN A 12 30.29 6.84 30.84
N ASP A 13 29.72 7.95 31.32
CA ASP A 13 30.38 8.94 32.19
C ASP A 13 29.99 8.79 33.69
N PHE A 14 29.48 7.62 34.10
CA PHE A 14 29.07 7.37 35.48
C PHE A 14 30.27 7.41 36.44
N ASN A 15 30.24 8.35 37.40
CA ASN A 15 31.26 8.48 38.44
C ASN A 15 30.73 8.00 39.80
N VAL A 16 31.31 6.89 40.29
CA VAL A 16 30.92 6.23 41.54
C VAL A 16 31.05 7.17 42.75
N ASP A 17 32.16 7.90 42.85
CA ASP A 17 32.42 8.78 44.00
C ASP A 17 31.49 9.98 44.04
N ARG A 18 31.08 10.48 42.89
CA ARG A 18 30.09 11.57 42.80
C ARG A 18 28.71 11.07 43.20
N TYR A 19 28.32 9.88 42.74
CA TYR A 19 27.05 9.26 43.06
C TYR A 19 26.91 8.95 44.55
N VAL A 20 27.94 8.35 45.17
CA VAL A 20 27.95 8.05 46.62
C VAL A 20 27.92 9.33 47.46
N ARG A 21 28.63 10.39 47.05
CA ARG A 21 28.57 11.70 47.73
C ARG A 21 27.19 12.34 47.64
N GLU A 22 26.51 12.21 46.52
CA GLU A 22 25.17 12.76 46.31
C GLU A 22 24.10 11.94 47.06
N LEU A 23 24.29 10.62 47.14
CA LEU A 23 23.45 9.72 47.95
C LEU A 23 23.63 10.01 49.45
N ALA A 24 24.86 10.17 49.92
CA ALA A 24 25.15 10.49 51.31
C ALA A 24 24.69 11.91 51.72
N ARG A 25 24.60 12.85 50.76
CA ARG A 25 24.06 14.20 50.99
C ARG A 25 22.53 14.23 51.02
N SER A 26 21.86 13.32 50.32
CA SER A 26 20.40 13.27 50.20
C SER A 26 19.73 12.40 51.27
N CYS A 27 20.40 11.37 51.78
CA CYS A 27 19.90 10.55 52.88
C CYS A 27 20.30 11.15 54.24
N VAL A 28 19.33 11.54 55.06
CA VAL A 28 19.57 12.21 56.37
C VAL A 28 19.64 11.21 57.54
N GLY A 29 19.47 9.90 57.29
CA GLY A 29 19.54 8.85 58.31
C GLY A 29 20.25 7.58 57.85
N GLY A 30 20.84 6.83 58.80
CA GLY A 30 21.52 5.56 58.54
C GLY A 30 20.59 4.44 58.02
N GLU A 31 19.30 4.50 58.36
CA GLU A 31 18.29 3.53 57.93
C GLU A 31 17.91 3.69 56.44
N GLU A 32 17.75 4.93 55.97
CA GLU A 32 17.51 5.21 54.53
C GLU A 32 18.72 4.82 53.66
N LEU A 33 19.94 5.06 54.15
CA LEU A 33 21.16 4.70 53.44
C LEU A 33 21.31 3.17 53.34
N GLN A 34 20.91 2.45 54.41
CA GLN A 34 20.88 0.99 54.42
C GLN A 34 19.83 0.45 53.43
N GLN A 35 18.65 1.06 53.37
CA GLN A 35 17.60 0.67 52.41
C GLN A 35 18.03 0.92 50.95
N GLN A 36 18.69 2.05 50.66
CA GLN A 36 19.23 2.33 49.32
C GLN A 36 20.36 1.37 48.93
N LYS A 37 21.23 1.00 49.89
CA LYS A 37 22.27 -0.01 49.68
C LYS A 37 21.66 -1.39 49.37
N ASP A 38 20.62 -1.77 50.10
CA ASP A 38 19.93 -3.06 49.87
C ASP A 38 19.22 -3.06 48.52
N ASN A 39 18.60 -1.94 48.11
CA ASN A 39 17.99 -1.79 46.78
C ASN A 39 19.02 -1.87 45.63
N ILE A 40 20.22 -1.29 45.80
CA ILE A 40 21.30 -1.40 44.81
C ILE A 40 21.80 -2.85 44.73
N LYS A 41 21.90 -3.54 45.87
CA LYS A 41 22.29 -4.95 45.93
C LYS A 41 21.28 -5.84 45.23
N THR A 42 19.98 -5.65 45.46
CA THR A 42 18.93 -6.40 44.76
C THR A 42 18.95 -6.12 43.26
N LEU A 43 19.16 -4.86 42.85
CA LEU A 43 19.26 -4.49 41.44
C LEU A 43 20.46 -5.16 40.76
N ALA A 44 21.60 -5.26 41.45
CA ALA A 44 22.79 -5.96 40.97
C ALA A 44 22.55 -7.48 40.83
N GLU A 45 21.86 -8.09 41.79
CA GLU A 45 21.48 -9.50 41.73
C GLU A 45 20.49 -9.78 40.59
N ASP A 46 19.53 -8.88 40.36
CA ASP A 46 18.55 -8.98 39.29
C ASP A 46 19.18 -8.77 37.91
N THR A 47 20.09 -7.81 37.75
CA THR A 47 20.84 -7.63 36.49
C THR A 47 21.77 -8.80 36.22
N ALA A 48 22.45 -9.36 37.22
CA ALA A 48 23.25 -10.57 37.06
C ALA A 48 22.39 -11.77 36.62
N ARG A 49 21.19 -11.91 37.18
CA ARG A 49 20.23 -12.97 36.80
C ARG A 49 19.68 -12.75 35.39
N ALA A 50 19.37 -11.51 35.01
CA ALA A 50 18.91 -11.14 33.68
C ALA A 50 20.00 -11.38 32.63
N LEU A 51 21.25 -10.99 32.92
CA LEU A 51 22.40 -11.26 32.06
C LEU A 51 22.59 -12.77 31.88
N LYS A 52 22.57 -13.54 32.97
CA LYS A 52 22.68 -15.00 32.91
C LYS A 52 21.57 -15.60 32.04
N LYS A 53 20.32 -15.17 32.20
CA LYS A 53 19.19 -15.61 31.37
C LYS A 53 19.36 -15.23 29.89
N ASN A 54 19.87 -14.03 29.61
CA ASN A 54 20.11 -13.56 28.25
C ASN A 54 21.25 -14.36 27.59
N VAL A 55 22.34 -14.61 28.32
CA VAL A 55 23.44 -15.48 27.88
C VAL A 55 22.92 -16.90 27.61
N TYR A 56 22.12 -17.49 28.50
CA TYR A 56 21.53 -18.82 28.24
C TYR A 56 20.58 -18.85 27.04
N LYS A 57 19.77 -17.81 26.86
CA LYS A 57 18.84 -17.72 25.72
C LYS A 57 19.59 -17.64 24.39
N ASN A 58 20.69 -16.89 24.36
CA ASN A 58 21.50 -16.73 23.15
C ASN A 58 22.64 -17.75 23.06
N TYR A 59 22.82 -18.63 24.06
CA TYR A 59 23.91 -19.61 24.12
C TYR A 59 23.86 -20.54 22.92
N MET A 60 22.68 -21.04 22.56
CA MET A 60 22.50 -21.90 21.38
C MET A 60 22.93 -21.18 20.10
N GLN A 61 22.54 -19.90 19.94
CA GLN A 61 22.91 -19.09 18.77
C GLN A 61 24.41 -18.79 18.73
N PHE A 62 25.06 -18.54 19.87
CA PHE A 62 26.52 -18.36 19.93
C PHE A 62 27.28 -19.65 19.59
N ILE A 63 26.80 -20.81 20.06
CA ILE A 63 27.41 -22.10 19.73
C ILE A 63 27.18 -22.45 18.26
N GLU A 64 25.98 -22.23 17.73
CA GLU A 64 25.67 -22.44 16.31
C GLU A 64 26.53 -21.54 15.43
N THR A 65 26.60 -20.23 15.71
CA THR A 65 27.45 -19.30 14.95
C THR A 65 28.94 -19.64 15.06
N ALA A 66 29.44 -20.00 16.24
CA ALA A 66 30.83 -20.43 16.40
C ALA A 66 31.12 -21.75 15.64
N SER A 67 30.18 -22.68 15.64
CA SER A 67 30.28 -23.93 14.88
C SER A 67 30.25 -23.68 13.38
N GLU A 68 29.38 -22.78 12.91
CA GLU A 68 29.29 -22.38 11.51
C GLU A 68 30.61 -21.73 11.06
N ILE A 69 31.19 -20.84 11.87
CA ILE A 69 32.49 -20.20 11.61
C ILE A 69 33.60 -21.25 11.51
N SER A 70 33.64 -22.22 12.43
CA SER A 70 34.63 -23.30 12.41
C SER A 70 34.47 -24.21 11.19
N HIS A 71 33.24 -24.48 10.77
CA HIS A 71 32.97 -25.24 9.54
C HIS A 71 33.44 -24.48 8.30
N LEU A 72 33.16 -23.18 8.23
CA LEU A 72 33.60 -22.28 7.16
C LEU A 72 35.12 -22.18 7.07
N GLU A 73 35.80 -22.14 8.22
CA GLU A 73 37.27 -22.18 8.29
C GLU A 73 37.80 -23.49 7.69
N ALA A 74 37.22 -24.63 8.04
CA ALA A 74 37.62 -25.93 7.50
C ALA A 74 37.41 -26.03 5.97
N GLU A 75 36.28 -25.51 5.46
CA GLU A 75 36.04 -25.44 4.01
C GLU A 75 37.01 -24.51 3.30
N MET A 76 37.34 -23.36 3.91
CA MET A 76 38.31 -22.42 3.36
C MET A 76 39.71 -23.04 3.26
N TYR A 77 40.14 -23.79 4.29
CA TYR A 77 41.39 -24.56 4.23
C TYR A 77 41.36 -25.62 3.11
N LYS A 78 40.25 -26.33 2.94
CA LYS A 78 40.09 -27.33 1.88
C LYS A 78 40.17 -26.70 0.49
N LEU A 79 39.54 -25.54 0.29
CA LEU A 79 39.60 -24.78 -0.95
C LEU A 79 41.02 -24.27 -1.22
N SER A 80 41.70 -23.74 -0.21
CA SER A 80 43.09 -23.30 -0.32
C SER A 80 44.01 -24.46 -0.72
N HIS A 81 43.76 -25.65 -0.20
CA HIS A 81 44.53 -26.84 -0.57
C HIS A 81 44.28 -27.26 -2.02
N LEU A 82 43.01 -27.32 -2.45
CA LEU A 82 42.63 -27.62 -3.84
C LEU A 82 43.21 -26.60 -4.85
N LEU A 83 43.19 -25.31 -4.52
CA LEU A 83 43.79 -24.26 -5.35
C LEU A 83 45.31 -24.40 -5.41
N SER A 84 45.95 -24.77 -4.30
CA SER A 84 47.38 -25.07 -4.29
C SER A 84 47.71 -26.28 -5.14
N GLU A 85 46.91 -27.35 -5.08
CA GLU A 85 47.06 -28.54 -5.94
C GLU A 85 46.87 -28.21 -7.42
N GLN A 86 45.82 -27.46 -7.77
CA GLN A 86 45.59 -27.01 -9.15
C GLN A 86 46.74 -26.12 -9.65
N ARG A 87 47.26 -25.23 -8.81
CA ARG A 87 48.43 -24.42 -9.15
C ARG A 87 49.64 -25.30 -9.43
N THR A 88 49.92 -26.31 -8.60
CA THR A 88 51.02 -27.25 -8.86
C THR A 88 50.83 -28.05 -10.15
N VAL A 89 49.59 -28.43 -10.48
CA VAL A 89 49.24 -29.12 -11.74
C VAL A 89 49.44 -28.21 -12.95
N LEU A 90 49.01 -26.94 -12.87
CA LEU A 90 49.22 -25.96 -13.94
C LEU A 90 50.71 -25.68 -14.17
N THR A 91 51.52 -25.55 -13.10
CA THR A 91 52.97 -25.38 -13.27
C THR A 91 53.63 -26.63 -13.87
N THR A 92 53.20 -27.83 -13.49
CA THR A 92 53.74 -29.06 -14.08
C THR A 92 53.35 -29.21 -15.56
N LEU A 93 52.12 -28.88 -15.94
CA LEU A 93 51.69 -28.83 -17.35
C LEU A 93 52.43 -27.76 -18.16
N SER A 94 52.64 -26.58 -17.59
CA SER A 94 53.43 -25.50 -18.22
C SER A 94 54.87 -25.95 -18.49
N HIS A 95 55.51 -26.67 -17.56
CA HIS A 95 56.84 -27.21 -17.77
C HIS A 95 56.89 -28.35 -18.81
N ILE A 96 55.79 -29.10 -19.00
CA ILE A 96 55.68 -30.15 -20.04
C ILE A 96 55.55 -29.53 -21.44
N SER A 97 54.83 -28.40 -21.58
CA SER A 97 54.71 -27.68 -22.86
C SER A 97 56.02 -27.05 -23.36
N ILE A 98 56.97 -26.76 -22.47
CA ILE A 98 58.25 -26.12 -22.83
C ILE A 98 59.26 -27.13 -23.43
N LEU A 99 59.06 -28.45 -23.28
CA LEU A 99 60.01 -29.48 -23.73
C LEU A 99 59.49 -30.36 -24.89
N GLY A 100 58.43 -29.94 -25.59
CA GLY A 100 57.72 -30.76 -26.58
C GLY A 100 57.90 -30.37 -28.05
N ASN A 101 59.06 -30.70 -28.61
CA ASN A 101 59.26 -31.21 -29.99
C ASN A 101 59.23 -30.24 -31.21
N ASP A 102 60.44 -29.77 -31.55
CA ASP A 102 60.87 -29.24 -32.85
C ASP A 102 60.54 -30.15 -34.05
N ASN A 103 60.15 -29.55 -35.19
CA ASN A 103 60.72 -29.80 -36.53
C ASN A 103 59.87 -29.17 -37.66
N THR A 104 60.33 -28.06 -38.25
CA THR A 104 60.78 -27.93 -39.67
C THR A 104 60.71 -26.49 -40.20
N ILE A 105 61.91 -25.93 -40.46
CA ILE A 105 62.32 -25.16 -41.65
C ILE A 105 61.75 -23.73 -41.82
N SER A 106 62.58 -22.79 -41.33
CA SER A 106 63.11 -21.61 -42.03
C SER A 106 62.25 -20.35 -42.23
N GLN A 107 62.60 -19.36 -41.41
CA GLN A 107 63.15 -18.07 -41.86
C GLN A 107 62.16 -17.03 -42.39
N GLU A 108 61.53 -16.30 -41.48
CA GLU A 108 61.35 -14.85 -41.60
C GLU A 108 61.23 -14.21 -40.20
N CYS A 109 62.19 -13.36 -39.86
CA CYS A 109 62.37 -12.76 -38.54
C CYS A 109 61.62 -11.41 -38.44
N LEU A 110 60.34 -11.37 -38.87
CA LEU A 110 59.56 -10.13 -38.94
C LEU A 110 58.09 -10.23 -38.46
N GLU A 111 57.66 -11.34 -37.85
CA GLU A 111 56.25 -11.51 -37.42
C GLU A 111 56.09 -11.90 -35.94
N ASN A 112 56.93 -11.38 -35.04
CA ASN A 112 56.73 -11.57 -33.59
C ASN A 112 55.85 -10.51 -32.92
N HIS A 113 55.28 -9.55 -33.68
CA HIS A 113 54.44 -8.51 -33.11
C HIS A 113 52.95 -8.89 -32.99
N ASP A 114 52.48 -9.90 -33.73
CA ASP A 114 51.06 -10.26 -33.75
C ASP A 114 50.67 -11.24 -32.64
N VAL A 115 51.57 -12.13 -32.20
CA VAL A 115 51.28 -13.09 -31.12
C VAL A 115 51.18 -12.38 -29.75
N GLU A 116 52.05 -11.40 -29.47
CA GLU A 116 51.96 -10.58 -28.25
C GLU A 116 50.72 -9.66 -28.24
N ALA A 117 50.29 -9.20 -29.42
CA ALA A 117 49.08 -8.38 -29.56
C ALA A 117 47.80 -9.21 -29.39
N GLU A 118 47.77 -10.44 -29.91
CA GLU A 118 46.68 -11.39 -29.67
C GLU A 118 46.59 -11.82 -28.20
N GLU A 119 47.72 -12.13 -27.56
CA GLU A 119 47.75 -12.47 -26.12
C GLU A 119 47.29 -11.29 -25.25
N ALA A 120 47.68 -10.05 -25.58
CA ALA A 120 47.25 -8.86 -24.85
C ALA A 120 45.75 -8.57 -25.02
N GLU A 121 45.20 -8.86 -26.20
CA GLU A 121 43.77 -8.69 -26.52
C GLU A 121 42.92 -9.77 -25.84
N GLU A 122 43.42 -11.00 -25.73
CA GLU A 122 42.77 -12.10 -25.00
C GLU A 122 42.76 -11.81 -23.49
N GLN A 123 43.90 -11.39 -22.92
CA GLN A 123 43.98 -10.95 -21.52
C GLN A 123 43.08 -9.74 -21.22
N ARG A 124 42.85 -8.86 -22.21
CA ARG A 124 41.92 -7.73 -22.08
C ARG A 124 40.48 -8.21 -21.99
N LYS A 125 40.07 -9.14 -22.86
CA LYS A 125 38.72 -9.73 -22.87
C LYS A 125 38.44 -10.50 -21.58
N ASP A 126 39.41 -11.28 -21.10
CA ASP A 126 39.27 -12.02 -19.84
C ASP A 126 39.06 -11.11 -18.63
N LYS A 127 39.80 -9.99 -18.55
CA LYS A 127 39.61 -8.99 -17.48
C LYS A 127 38.24 -8.33 -17.54
N LEU A 128 37.73 -8.01 -18.73
CA LEU A 128 36.39 -7.42 -18.89
C LEU A 128 35.27 -8.43 -18.56
N ASN A 129 35.44 -9.69 -18.96
CA ASN A 129 34.50 -10.77 -18.63
C ASN A 129 34.45 -11.01 -17.11
N LEU A 130 35.60 -11.01 -16.44
CA LEU A 130 35.66 -11.16 -14.98
C LEU A 130 34.93 -10.03 -14.23
N ILE A 131 34.93 -8.80 -14.77
CA ILE A 131 34.19 -7.68 -14.20
C ILE A 131 32.68 -7.87 -14.43
N SER A 132 32.29 -8.31 -15.63
CA SER A 132 30.90 -8.60 -15.98
C SER A 132 30.29 -9.69 -15.06
N GLU A 133 31.07 -10.73 -14.72
CA GLU A 133 30.62 -11.77 -13.78
C GLU A 133 30.47 -11.27 -12.33
N LYS A 134 31.29 -10.28 -11.92
CA LYS A 134 31.27 -9.70 -10.58
C LYS A 134 30.17 -8.65 -10.39
N VAL A 135 29.72 -8.01 -11.46
CA VAL A 135 28.79 -6.87 -11.43
C VAL A 135 27.41 -7.28 -11.98
N GLU A 136 26.40 -7.26 -11.12
CA GLU A 136 24.99 -7.47 -11.50
C GLU A 136 24.48 -6.31 -12.38
N ASN A 137 23.83 -6.65 -13.50
CA ASN A 137 23.34 -5.72 -14.52
C ASN A 137 24.43 -4.83 -15.15
N CYS A 138 25.63 -5.38 -15.38
CA CYS A 138 26.71 -4.68 -16.07
C CYS A 138 26.27 -4.25 -17.49
N ILE A 139 26.69 -3.06 -17.92
CA ILE A 139 26.63 -2.65 -19.33
C ILE A 139 27.51 -3.60 -20.13
N ASP A 140 27.18 -3.88 -21.39
CA ASP A 140 28.04 -4.67 -22.27
C ASP A 140 29.39 -3.95 -22.47
N LEU A 141 30.40 -4.42 -21.74
CA LEU A 141 31.74 -3.82 -21.75
C LEU A 141 32.51 -4.15 -23.05
N LEU A 142 32.03 -5.11 -23.84
CA LEU A 142 32.66 -5.59 -25.08
C LEU A 142 32.17 -4.84 -26.33
N ASP A 143 31.07 -4.07 -26.24
CA ASP A 143 30.47 -3.34 -27.38
C ASP A 143 31.38 -2.23 -27.93
N SER A 144 32.36 -1.78 -27.14
CA SER A 144 33.41 -0.84 -27.57
C SER A 144 34.77 -1.56 -27.65
N PRO A 145 35.31 -1.80 -28.85
CA PRO A 145 36.53 -2.61 -29.03
C PRO A 145 37.78 -1.99 -28.38
N ASP A 146 37.77 -0.69 -28.12
CA ASP A 146 38.88 0.06 -27.55
C ASP A 146 38.90 0.11 -26.01
N ARG A 147 37.93 -0.48 -25.28
CA ARG A 147 37.79 -0.27 -23.83
C ARG A 147 38.86 -1.01 -23.02
N ILE A 148 39.59 -0.28 -22.18
CA ILE A 148 40.67 -0.81 -21.32
C ILE A 148 40.43 -0.33 -19.88
N LEU A 149 40.57 -1.24 -18.91
CA LEU A 149 40.52 -0.90 -17.47
C LEU A 149 41.82 -0.19 -17.06
N LEU A 150 41.70 1.04 -16.57
CA LEU A 150 42.83 1.84 -16.06
C LEU A 150 43.01 1.68 -14.55
N HIS A 151 41.92 1.64 -13.79
CA HIS A 151 41.96 1.55 -12.33
C HIS A 151 40.67 0.97 -11.74
N GLU A 152 40.79 0.23 -10.63
CA GLU A 152 39.66 -0.27 -9.82
C GLU A 152 39.92 0.03 -8.35
N GLY A 153 38.87 0.32 -7.58
CA GLY A 153 39.03 0.57 -6.15
C GLY A 153 37.74 0.87 -5.39
N ASP A 154 37.80 0.62 -4.08
CA ASP A 154 36.71 0.89 -3.13
C ASP A 154 36.68 2.36 -2.71
N LEU A 155 35.50 2.99 -2.79
CA LEU A 155 35.24 4.37 -2.44
C LEU A 155 34.03 4.46 -1.47
N LEU A 156 34.05 5.42 -0.56
CA LEU A 156 32.90 5.73 0.30
C LEU A 156 32.20 6.98 -0.24
N GLU A 157 30.94 6.87 -0.64
CA GLU A 157 30.15 8.02 -1.05
C GLU A 157 29.70 8.80 0.20
N ILE A 158 29.91 10.12 0.18
CA ILE A 158 29.53 11.05 1.24
C ILE A 158 28.51 12.03 0.67
N ASP A 159 27.51 12.36 1.49
CA ASP A 159 26.54 13.39 1.15
C ASP A 159 27.21 14.78 1.09
N ALA A 160 26.96 15.51 0.00
CA ALA A 160 27.54 16.83 -0.25
C ALA A 160 26.98 17.92 0.71
N GLU A 161 25.79 17.71 1.28
CA GLU A 161 25.15 18.67 2.19
C GLU A 161 25.35 18.28 3.66
N GLU A 162 25.09 17.02 4.05
CA GLU A 162 25.16 16.59 5.45
C GLU A 162 26.54 16.07 5.90
N ASN A 163 27.51 15.91 4.98
CA ASN A 163 28.84 15.32 5.25
C ASN A 163 28.79 13.95 5.94
N SER A 164 27.71 13.21 5.72
CA SER A 164 27.46 11.87 6.28
C SER A 164 27.85 10.80 5.25
N ALA A 165 28.32 9.64 5.73
CA ALA A 165 28.65 8.51 4.86
C ALA A 165 27.37 7.84 4.36
N LEU A 166 27.14 7.83 3.05
CA LEU A 166 25.95 7.28 2.41
C LEU A 166 26.10 5.77 2.16
N GLN A 167 27.05 5.39 1.31
CA GLN A 167 27.21 4.00 0.88
C GLN A 167 28.64 3.66 0.46
N ARG A 168 28.98 2.36 0.55
CA ARG A 168 30.24 1.83 0.03
C ARG A 168 30.07 1.48 -1.45
N MET A 169 30.93 2.07 -2.26
CA MET A 169 30.94 1.98 -3.71
C MET A 169 32.22 1.30 -4.17
N HIS A 170 32.16 0.58 -5.27
CA HIS A 170 33.33 0.10 -6.00
C HIS A 170 33.32 0.74 -7.38
N ALA A 171 34.41 1.44 -7.72
CA ALA A 171 34.53 2.22 -8.94
C ALA A 171 35.51 1.56 -9.91
N TYR A 172 35.13 1.49 -11.19
CA TYR A 172 35.93 1.02 -12.30
C TYR A 172 36.16 2.17 -13.28
N LEU A 173 37.41 2.60 -13.44
CA LEU A 173 37.81 3.61 -14.41
C LEU A 173 38.31 2.95 -15.68
N PHE A 174 37.61 3.18 -16.77
CA PHE A 174 38.01 2.83 -18.12
C PHE A 174 38.60 4.05 -18.85
N ASN A 175 39.13 3.84 -20.04
CA ASN A 175 39.67 4.91 -20.89
C ASN A 175 38.60 5.84 -21.47
N ASP A 176 37.36 5.38 -21.61
CA ASP A 176 36.24 6.13 -22.18
C ASP A 176 35.14 6.47 -21.16
N CYS A 177 35.05 5.73 -20.06
CA CYS A 177 34.02 5.92 -19.05
C CYS A 177 34.44 5.53 -17.62
N LEU A 178 33.74 6.08 -16.63
CA LEU A 178 33.84 5.71 -15.22
C LEU A 178 32.56 4.98 -14.81
N MET A 179 32.66 3.71 -14.43
CA MET A 179 31.55 2.91 -13.92
C MET A 179 31.55 2.88 -12.39
N LEU A 180 30.42 3.20 -11.79
CA LEU A 180 30.20 3.14 -10.35
C LEU A 180 29.24 2.00 -9.99
N THR A 181 29.64 1.20 -9.01
CA THR A 181 28.87 0.05 -8.54
C THR A 181 28.67 0.10 -7.03
N THR A 182 27.50 -0.34 -6.57
CA THR A 182 27.10 -0.39 -5.16
C THR A 182 27.43 -1.77 -4.57
N TRP A 183 27.82 -1.83 -3.30
CA TRP A 183 28.08 -3.11 -2.63
C TRP A 183 26.77 -3.87 -2.33
N ILE A 184 26.67 -5.14 -2.73
CA ILE A 184 25.50 -5.98 -2.42
C ILE A 184 25.70 -6.68 -1.08
N SER A 185 24.88 -6.35 -0.08
CA SER A 185 24.93 -6.98 1.25
C SER A 185 24.25 -8.35 1.34
N ASN A 186 23.29 -8.65 0.45
CA ASN A 186 22.48 -9.87 0.51
C ASN A 186 22.97 -10.91 -0.51
N ARG A 187 23.73 -11.92 -0.06
CA ARG A 187 24.45 -12.86 -0.94
C ARG A 187 23.57 -14.01 -1.44
N ARG A 188 23.31 -14.06 -2.76
CA ARG A 188 22.92 -15.27 -3.50
C ARG A 188 23.57 -15.24 -4.89
N GLY A 189 24.84 -15.65 -4.99
CA GLY A 189 25.54 -15.79 -6.27
C GLY A 189 26.97 -15.22 -6.30
N PRO A 190 27.66 -15.32 -7.44
CA PRO A 190 29.03 -14.82 -7.63
C PRO A 190 29.12 -13.29 -7.73
N MET A 191 28.00 -12.62 -8.02
CA MET A 191 27.91 -11.16 -8.15
C MET A 191 28.05 -10.47 -6.79
N ARG A 192 29.03 -9.56 -6.68
CA ARG A 192 29.37 -8.84 -5.44
C ARG A 192 28.95 -7.38 -5.47
N TYR A 193 28.80 -6.82 -6.66
CA TYR A 193 28.50 -5.42 -6.88
C TYR A 193 27.28 -5.28 -7.77
N LYS A 194 26.47 -4.25 -7.53
CA LYS A 194 25.32 -3.91 -8.37
C LYS A 194 25.63 -2.63 -9.15
N PHE A 195 25.53 -2.70 -10.48
CA PHE A 195 25.72 -1.54 -11.35
C PHE A 195 24.76 -0.40 -10.97
N GLN A 196 25.28 0.84 -10.86
CA GLN A 196 24.47 2.03 -10.59
C GLN A 196 24.47 2.99 -11.77
N ILE A 197 25.64 3.46 -12.18
CA ILE A 197 25.76 4.46 -13.25
C ILE A 197 27.14 4.40 -13.92
N CYS A 198 27.20 4.83 -15.18
CA CYS A 198 28.41 4.96 -15.96
C CYS A 198 28.51 6.38 -16.54
N TYR A 199 29.59 7.09 -16.27
CA TYR A 199 29.83 8.45 -16.77
C TYR A 199 30.85 8.43 -17.92
N PRO A 200 30.51 8.97 -19.09
CA PRO A 200 31.50 9.24 -20.14
C PRO A 200 32.58 10.21 -19.64
N ILE A 201 33.84 9.92 -19.96
CA ILE A 201 34.97 10.75 -19.52
C ILE A 201 34.89 12.19 -20.05
N SER A 202 34.19 12.41 -21.18
CA SER A 202 33.93 13.74 -21.77
C SER A 202 33.10 14.66 -20.87
N THR A 203 32.22 14.07 -20.04
CA THR A 203 31.31 14.80 -19.15
C THR A 203 31.83 14.88 -17.71
N LEU A 204 32.98 14.26 -17.43
CA LEU A 204 33.50 14.06 -16.08
C LEU A 204 34.44 15.19 -15.66
N ALA A 205 34.13 15.91 -14.59
CA ALA A 205 35.05 16.82 -13.91
C ALA A 205 35.37 16.33 -12.50
N VAL A 206 36.65 16.20 -12.15
CA VAL A 206 37.09 15.73 -10.83
C VAL A 206 37.75 16.88 -10.11
N VAL A 207 37.26 17.22 -8.93
CA VAL A 207 37.74 18.33 -8.10
C VAL A 207 38.27 17.78 -6.79
N ASN A 208 39.53 18.08 -6.48
CA ASN A 208 40.12 17.71 -5.20
C ASN A 208 39.52 18.57 -4.06
N VAL A 209 38.87 17.92 -3.08
CA VAL A 209 38.30 18.60 -1.92
C VAL A 209 39.34 18.65 -0.80
N ARG A 210 39.51 19.82 -0.18
CA ARG A 210 40.36 20.00 1.00
C ARG A 210 39.68 19.39 2.23
N ASP A 211 40.46 18.80 3.12
CA ASP A 211 39.92 18.14 4.32
C ASP A 211 39.15 19.15 5.19
N LEU A 212 37.86 18.88 5.45
CA LEU A 212 36.99 19.69 6.31
C LEU A 212 36.28 18.78 7.33
N GLY A 213 36.55 18.99 8.62
CA GLY A 213 35.90 18.29 9.72
C GLY A 213 36.04 16.76 9.62
N ASN A 214 34.91 16.06 9.46
CA ASN A 214 34.84 14.61 9.39
C ASN A 214 35.18 14.03 7.99
N VAL A 215 35.24 14.89 6.96
CA VAL A 215 35.59 14.50 5.59
C VAL A 215 37.09 14.66 5.38
N LYS A 216 37.82 13.54 5.43
CA LYS A 216 39.27 13.48 5.18
C LYS A 216 39.53 12.68 3.91
N GLN A 217 40.44 13.12 3.07
CA GLN A 217 40.85 12.39 1.85
C GLN A 217 39.70 12.15 0.86
N ALA A 218 38.90 13.20 0.61
CA ALA A 218 37.82 13.15 -0.36
C ALA A 218 38.10 13.91 -1.66
N PHE A 219 37.52 13.46 -2.76
CA PHE A 219 37.43 14.20 -4.02
C PHE A 219 35.97 14.26 -4.48
N LYS A 220 35.64 15.29 -5.26
CA LYS A 220 34.29 15.57 -5.75
C LYS A 220 34.22 15.26 -7.24
N LEU A 221 33.27 14.42 -7.62
CA LEU A 221 32.92 14.08 -8.99
C LEU A 221 31.78 15.00 -9.43
N LEU A 222 32.03 15.80 -10.47
CA LEU A 222 31.06 16.65 -11.13
C LEU A 222 30.78 16.02 -12.49
N ALA A 223 29.64 15.35 -12.62
CA ALA A 223 29.19 14.76 -13.87
C ALA A 223 27.73 15.15 -14.05
N PHE A 224 27.49 16.26 -14.76
CA PHE A 224 26.15 16.86 -14.89
C PHE A 224 25.10 15.81 -15.29
N PRO A 225 23.97 15.67 -14.56
CA PRO A 225 23.47 16.55 -13.48
C PRO A 225 23.95 16.20 -12.06
N ASP A 226 24.73 15.14 -11.88
CA ASP A 226 25.11 14.59 -10.58
C ASP A 226 26.39 15.23 -10.02
N THR A 227 26.35 15.57 -8.74
CA THR A 227 27.50 16.00 -7.96
C THR A 227 27.70 15.07 -6.78
N ARG A 228 28.78 14.28 -6.78
CA ARG A 228 29.03 13.25 -5.77
C ARG A 228 30.38 13.45 -5.10
N VAL A 229 30.47 13.19 -3.80
CA VAL A 229 31.73 13.29 -3.03
C VAL A 229 32.16 11.89 -2.61
N PHE A 230 33.39 11.51 -2.94
CA PHE A 230 33.96 10.22 -2.59
C PHE A 230 35.13 10.37 -1.65
N GLN A 231 35.11 9.62 -0.55
CA GLN A 231 36.20 9.50 0.40
C GLN A 231 37.00 8.22 0.16
N CYS A 232 38.32 8.36 0.06
CA CYS A 232 39.25 7.25 -0.07
C CYS A 232 39.72 6.75 1.31
N ASN A 233 40.13 5.48 1.37
CA ASN A 233 40.69 4.85 2.57
C ASN A 233 42.08 5.41 2.96
N SER A 234 42.79 6.04 2.03
CA SER A 234 44.16 6.51 2.18
C SER A 234 44.45 7.73 1.33
N ILE A 235 45.37 8.58 1.78
CA ILE A 235 45.83 9.75 1.01
C ILE A 235 46.59 9.35 -0.25
N SER A 236 47.25 8.17 -0.23
CA SER A 236 47.92 7.60 -1.39
C SER A 236 46.89 7.14 -2.43
N GLY A 237 45.80 6.48 -2.01
CA GLY A 237 44.72 6.09 -2.90
C GLY A 237 44.02 7.30 -3.55
N LYS A 238 43.80 8.38 -2.79
CA LYS A 238 43.26 9.63 -3.36
C LYS A 238 44.16 10.23 -4.44
N LYS A 239 45.48 10.23 -4.23
CA LYS A 239 46.45 10.70 -5.24
C LYS A 239 46.44 9.81 -6.48
N ASP A 240 46.47 8.50 -6.30
CA ASP A 240 46.41 7.52 -7.40
C ASP A 240 45.13 7.70 -8.23
N TRP A 241 43.96 7.82 -7.59
CA TRP A 241 42.71 8.11 -8.29
C TRP A 241 42.77 9.40 -9.13
N LEU A 242 43.26 10.51 -8.56
CA LEU A 242 43.39 11.78 -9.29
C LEU A 242 44.36 11.69 -10.47
N GLU A 243 45.51 11.02 -10.28
CA GLU A 243 46.50 10.80 -11.34
C GLU A 243 45.93 9.94 -12.49
N LYS A 244 45.15 8.90 -12.15
CA LYS A 244 44.49 8.04 -13.15
C LYS A 244 43.37 8.75 -13.89
N PHE A 245 42.62 9.63 -13.23
CA PHE A 245 41.63 10.49 -13.90
C PHE A 245 42.28 11.48 -14.88
N ASP A 246 43.41 12.09 -14.50
CA ASP A 246 44.16 12.97 -15.39
C ASP A 246 44.74 12.20 -16.60
N LEU A 247 45.23 10.98 -16.38
CA LEU A 247 45.71 10.10 -17.45
C LEU A 247 44.58 9.70 -18.42
N ALA A 248 43.41 9.34 -17.89
CA ALA A 248 42.23 9.00 -18.70
C ALA A 248 41.77 10.20 -19.55
N LYS A 249 41.78 11.42 -18.99
CA LYS A 249 41.44 12.64 -19.74
C LYS A 249 42.45 12.97 -20.83
N LYS A 250 43.76 12.87 -20.53
CA LYS A 250 44.80 13.13 -21.53
C LYS A 250 44.71 12.16 -22.71
N THR A 251 44.55 10.87 -22.42
CA THR A 251 44.42 9.83 -23.46
C THR A 251 43.14 9.99 -24.30
N PHE A 252 42.04 10.44 -23.68
CA PHE A 252 40.81 10.78 -24.40
C PHE A 252 41.00 11.98 -25.35
N ILE A 253 41.62 13.07 -24.88
CA ILE A 253 41.89 14.27 -25.69
C ILE A 253 42.84 13.95 -26.86
N GLU A 254 43.87 13.13 -26.63
CA GLU A 254 44.79 12.69 -27.69
C GLU A 254 44.07 11.87 -28.77
N LYS A 255 43.16 10.96 -28.40
CA LYS A 255 42.33 10.19 -29.34
C LYS A 255 41.34 11.06 -30.12
N GLU A 256 40.72 12.06 -29.49
CA GLU A 256 39.83 13.03 -30.16
C GLU A 256 40.59 13.90 -31.18
N ASN A 257 41.77 14.41 -30.83
CA ASN A 257 42.61 15.21 -31.72
C ASN A 257 43.10 14.40 -32.94
N LEU A 258 43.38 13.10 -32.76
CA LEU A 258 43.73 12.19 -33.86
C LEU A 258 42.54 11.92 -34.80
N LYS A 259 41.32 11.84 -34.26
CA LYS A 259 40.09 11.68 -35.06
C LYS A 259 39.73 12.94 -35.86
N GLN A 260 39.98 14.14 -35.31
CA GLN A 260 39.80 15.41 -36.03
C GLN A 260 40.82 15.58 -37.17
N LYS A 261 42.11 15.25 -36.94
CA LYS A 261 43.14 15.28 -38.00
C LYS A 261 42.87 14.28 -39.15
N LYS A 262 42.26 13.13 -38.86
CA LYS A 262 41.84 12.16 -39.90
C LYS A 262 40.64 12.65 -40.73
N LYS A 263 39.75 13.48 -40.16
CA LYS A 263 38.60 14.07 -40.89
C LYS A 263 39.00 15.19 -41.85
N GLU A 264 39.97 16.04 -41.48
CA GLU A 264 40.48 17.10 -42.38
C GLU A 264 41.26 16.57 -43.61
N SER A 265 41.69 15.30 -43.57
CA SER A 265 42.48 14.69 -44.64
C SER A 265 41.64 14.06 -45.77
N GLN A 266 40.31 13.99 -45.64
CA GLN A 266 39.44 13.25 -46.57
C GLN A 266 38.51 14.11 -47.46
N GLU A 267 38.50 15.44 -47.32
CA GLU A 267 37.71 16.32 -48.20
C GLU A 267 38.60 17.08 -49.20
N LYS A 268 38.91 16.43 -50.34
CA LYS A 268 39.19 17.11 -51.61
C LYS A 268 38.32 16.50 -52.70
N PRO A 269 37.39 17.26 -53.34
CA PRO A 269 36.64 16.77 -54.48
C PRO A 269 37.50 16.78 -55.76
N LYS A 270 37.32 15.77 -56.61
CA LYS A 270 37.95 15.61 -57.93
C LYS A 270 37.59 16.78 -58.86
N GLN A 271 38.62 17.38 -59.47
CA GLN A 271 38.50 18.23 -60.66
C GLN A 271 38.39 17.36 -61.91
N GLU A 272 37.38 17.61 -62.74
CA GLU A 272 37.45 17.39 -64.18
C GLU A 272 37.30 18.74 -64.91
N SER A 273 38.07 18.85 -65.97
CA SER A 273 38.49 20.03 -66.72
C SER A 273 37.43 20.58 -67.70
N LEU A 274 37.35 21.91 -67.86
CA LEU A 274 37.66 22.67 -69.10
C LEU A 274 37.10 24.10 -69.07
N ASP A 275 37.97 25.01 -69.52
CA ASP A 275 37.78 26.33 -70.16
C ASP A 275 37.12 27.53 -69.43
N SER A 276 37.93 28.59 -69.35
CA SER A 276 37.57 30.01 -69.12
C SER A 276 36.95 30.63 -70.40
N PRO A 277 36.39 31.87 -70.43
CA PRO A 277 36.51 32.96 -69.45
C PRO A 277 35.24 33.82 -69.19
N SER A 278 35.28 34.57 -68.07
CA SER A 278 34.70 35.91 -67.84
C SER A 278 33.24 36.21 -68.24
N GLN A 279 32.36 36.48 -67.26
CA GLN A 279 31.58 37.73 -67.15
C GLN A 279 30.58 37.75 -65.97
N SER A 280 30.42 38.95 -65.41
CA SER A 280 29.30 39.50 -64.62
C SER A 280 28.97 38.90 -63.24
N ILE A 281 29.22 39.75 -62.25
CA ILE A 281 28.56 39.82 -60.95
C ILE A 281 27.05 39.99 -61.17
N GLU A 282 26.24 39.03 -60.73
CA GLU A 282 24.84 39.26 -60.36
C GLU A 282 24.63 38.70 -58.94
N GLU A 283 24.39 39.62 -58.01
CA GLU A 283 23.98 39.33 -56.64
C GLU A 283 22.61 38.63 -56.65
N ILE A 284 22.57 37.34 -56.35
CA ILE A 284 21.34 36.66 -55.98
C ILE A 284 21.12 36.89 -54.49
N MET A 285 20.15 37.75 -54.17
CA MET A 285 19.60 37.95 -52.83
C MET A 285 19.16 36.60 -52.25
N SER A 286 19.78 36.20 -51.15
CA SER A 286 19.32 35.08 -50.34
C SER A 286 18.00 35.47 -49.65
N PRO A 287 16.98 34.60 -49.56
CA PRO A 287 15.74 34.92 -48.87
C PRO A 287 16.03 35.20 -47.40
N GLN A 288 15.72 36.42 -46.95
CA GLN A 288 15.84 36.82 -45.55
C GLN A 288 14.78 36.08 -44.73
N TYR A 289 15.14 34.94 -44.15
CA TYR A 289 14.34 34.32 -43.10
C TYR A 289 14.53 35.11 -41.81
N THR A 290 13.44 35.44 -41.13
CA THR A 290 13.49 36.03 -39.79
C THR A 290 14.19 35.05 -38.83
N PRO A 291 15.23 35.48 -38.10
CA PRO A 291 15.92 34.61 -37.15
C PRO A 291 14.96 34.15 -36.05
N LEU A 292 15.07 32.88 -35.66
CA LEU A 292 14.33 32.33 -34.52
C LEU A 292 14.80 33.02 -33.23
N PRO A 293 13.91 33.23 -32.24
CA PRO A 293 14.31 33.73 -30.93
C PRO A 293 15.34 32.81 -30.25
N ASP A 294 16.38 33.38 -29.64
CA ASP A 294 17.51 32.64 -29.06
C ASP A 294 17.06 31.58 -28.04
N TRP A 295 16.07 31.89 -27.20
CA TRP A 295 15.53 30.94 -26.22
C TRP A 295 14.95 29.67 -26.85
N LEU A 296 14.46 29.75 -28.10
CA LEU A 296 13.81 28.63 -28.77
C LEU A 296 14.80 27.59 -29.32
N ALA A 297 16.08 27.99 -29.48
CA ALA A 297 17.17 27.06 -29.75
C ALA A 297 17.52 26.22 -28.51
N ASP A 298 17.46 26.84 -27.32
CA ASP A 298 17.81 26.22 -26.04
C ASP A 298 16.64 25.46 -25.39
N VAL A 299 15.41 25.67 -25.86
CA VAL A 299 14.18 25.02 -25.34
C VAL A 299 14.35 23.51 -25.16
N THR A 300 14.97 22.81 -26.10
CA THR A 300 15.08 21.34 -25.99
C THR A 300 16.00 20.89 -24.85
N GLU A 301 17.05 21.67 -24.56
CA GLU A 301 17.98 21.40 -23.46
C GLU A 301 17.35 21.80 -22.11
N GLU A 302 16.68 22.95 -22.06
CA GLU A 302 15.95 23.41 -20.87
C GLU A 302 14.82 22.44 -20.49
N LEU A 303 14.11 21.88 -21.49
CA LEU A 303 13.11 20.84 -21.25
C LEU A 303 13.72 19.58 -20.64
N ASP A 304 14.92 19.18 -21.05
CA ASP A 304 15.61 18.02 -20.47
C ASP A 304 15.99 18.25 -19.01
N VAL A 305 16.51 19.44 -18.68
CA VAL A 305 16.80 19.82 -17.29
C VAL A 305 15.53 19.78 -16.45
N LEU A 306 14.45 20.40 -16.91
CA LEU A 306 13.19 20.46 -16.17
C LEU A 306 12.53 19.08 -15.99
N ILE A 307 12.66 18.18 -16.97
CA ILE A 307 12.17 16.79 -16.86
C ILE A 307 12.97 16.03 -15.79
N VAL A 308 14.30 16.20 -15.77
CA VAL A 308 15.18 15.54 -14.78
C VAL A 308 14.93 16.07 -13.37
N GLU A 309 14.76 17.39 -13.21
CA GLU A 309 14.44 18.04 -11.92
C GLU A 309 13.01 17.76 -11.43
N ARG A 310 12.20 17.01 -12.21
CA ARG A 310 10.78 16.70 -11.91
C ARG A 310 9.89 17.94 -11.78
N HIS A 311 10.27 19.05 -12.42
CA HIS A 311 9.46 20.27 -12.47
C HIS A 311 8.40 20.22 -13.57
N PHE A 312 7.53 19.20 -13.52
CA PHE A 312 6.59 18.85 -14.59
C PHE A 312 5.67 19.98 -15.04
N GLN A 313 5.24 20.85 -14.11
CA GLN A 313 4.39 21.99 -14.44
C GLN A 313 5.13 23.01 -15.32
N ARG A 314 6.37 23.36 -14.95
CA ARG A 314 7.20 24.28 -15.74
C ARG A 314 7.57 23.67 -17.08
N THR A 315 7.87 22.37 -17.12
CA THR A 315 8.10 21.63 -18.37
C THR A 315 6.92 21.77 -19.32
N TYR A 316 5.69 21.56 -18.83
CA TYR A 316 4.48 21.71 -19.64
C TYR A 316 4.30 23.15 -20.15
N ASP A 317 4.47 24.15 -19.28
CA ASP A 317 4.28 25.55 -19.63
C ASP A 317 5.30 26.00 -20.71
N LEU A 318 6.55 25.56 -20.60
CA LEU A 318 7.61 25.79 -21.61
C LEU A 318 7.31 25.07 -22.94
N MET A 319 6.89 23.80 -22.89
CA MET A 319 6.47 23.06 -24.10
C MET A 319 5.31 23.76 -24.83
N SER A 320 4.30 24.21 -24.08
CA SER A 320 3.13 24.88 -24.65
C SER A 320 3.50 26.25 -25.23
N ALA A 321 4.37 27.02 -24.56
CA ALA A 321 4.86 28.29 -25.06
C ALA A 321 5.66 28.10 -26.36
N ALA A 322 6.59 27.15 -26.39
CA ALA A 322 7.38 26.84 -27.58
C ALA A 322 6.50 26.41 -28.76
N GLN A 323 5.54 25.50 -28.55
CA GLN A 323 4.60 25.07 -29.59
C GLN A 323 3.73 26.21 -30.13
N LYS A 324 3.28 27.15 -29.28
CA LYS A 324 2.49 28.32 -29.70
C LYS A 324 3.30 29.31 -30.53
N GLU A 325 4.57 29.53 -30.19
CA GLU A 325 5.45 30.43 -30.93
C GLU A 325 5.86 29.83 -32.29
N LEU A 326 6.19 28.54 -32.32
CA LEU A 326 6.50 27.78 -33.54
C LEU A 326 5.31 27.67 -34.51
N THR A 327 4.07 27.84 -34.04
CA THR A 327 2.85 27.80 -34.87
C THR A 327 2.44 29.16 -35.45
N LYS A 328 3.14 30.26 -35.12
CA LYS A 328 2.92 31.57 -35.77
C LYS A 328 3.37 31.52 -37.24
N GLU A 329 2.65 32.24 -38.11
CA GLU A 329 2.89 32.26 -39.57
C GLU A 329 4.32 32.69 -39.95
N GLU A 330 4.95 33.53 -39.14
CA GLU A 330 6.32 34.03 -39.31
C GLU A 330 7.36 32.88 -39.25
N TYR A 331 7.13 31.88 -38.40
CA TYR A 331 8.10 30.80 -38.16
C TYR A 331 7.74 29.50 -38.86
N LYS A 332 6.50 29.33 -39.35
CA LYS A 332 6.05 28.14 -40.10
C LYS A 332 6.90 27.82 -41.34
N ARG A 333 7.47 28.84 -41.98
CA ARG A 333 8.31 28.69 -43.18
C ARG A 333 9.79 28.47 -42.88
N HIS A 334 10.19 28.47 -41.61
CA HIS A 334 11.59 28.33 -41.22
C HIS A 334 12.04 26.84 -41.28
N PRO A 335 13.20 26.52 -41.89
CA PRO A 335 13.66 25.14 -42.09
C PRO A 335 13.86 24.35 -40.77
N LEU A 336 14.28 25.01 -39.69
CA LEU A 336 14.47 24.37 -38.37
C LEU A 336 13.18 24.11 -37.57
N ASN A 337 12.03 24.67 -37.99
CA ASN A 337 10.78 24.57 -37.22
C ASN A 337 10.30 23.12 -37.10
N SER A 338 10.32 22.36 -38.20
CA SER A 338 9.87 20.96 -38.18
C SER A 338 10.72 20.08 -37.28
N ASP A 339 12.02 20.36 -37.16
CA ASP A 339 12.93 19.55 -36.36
C ASP A 339 12.79 19.85 -34.86
N ILE A 340 12.61 21.13 -34.50
CA ILE A 340 12.35 21.53 -33.12
C ILE A 340 11.00 20.97 -32.65
N LEU A 341 9.94 21.04 -33.49
CA LEU A 341 8.64 20.45 -33.16
C LEU A 341 8.73 18.93 -32.96
N LYS A 342 9.43 18.20 -33.84
CA LYS A 342 9.65 16.75 -33.67
C LYS A 342 10.37 16.42 -32.37
N LYS A 343 11.39 17.22 -31.99
CA LYS A 343 12.10 17.05 -30.72
C LYS A 343 11.17 17.33 -29.53
N ILE A 344 10.37 18.39 -29.56
CA ILE A 344 9.39 18.68 -28.50
C ILE A 344 8.38 17.55 -28.38
N GLU A 345 7.87 17.00 -29.50
CA GLU A 345 6.97 15.84 -29.48
C GLU A 345 7.62 14.58 -28.89
N GLN A 346 8.90 14.33 -29.17
CA GLN A 346 9.66 13.24 -28.56
C GLN A 346 9.78 13.44 -27.04
N LYS A 347 10.14 14.65 -26.59
CA LYS A 347 10.22 14.99 -25.16
C LYS A 347 8.86 14.92 -24.47
N GLN A 348 7.79 15.30 -25.16
CA GLN A 348 6.42 15.16 -24.68
C GLN A 348 6.07 13.68 -24.43
N LYS A 349 6.44 12.76 -25.33
CA LYS A 349 6.24 11.32 -25.13
C LYS A 349 7.01 10.81 -23.89
N VAL A 350 8.27 11.21 -23.75
CA VAL A 350 9.10 10.85 -22.58
C VAL A 350 8.47 11.37 -21.28
N LEU A 351 8.02 12.62 -21.26
CA LEU A 351 7.34 13.22 -20.11
C LEU A 351 6.06 12.46 -19.75
N ILE A 352 5.24 12.08 -20.75
CA ILE A 352 4.04 11.27 -20.52
C ILE A 352 4.41 9.94 -19.89
N GLU A 353 5.41 9.22 -20.39
CA GLU A 353 5.87 7.95 -19.81
C GLU A 353 6.33 8.10 -18.36
N ILE A 354 7.07 9.16 -18.04
CA ILE A 354 7.52 9.45 -16.66
C ILE A 354 6.30 9.72 -15.76
N LEU A 355 5.36 10.56 -16.19
CA LEU A 355 4.17 10.89 -15.42
C LEU A 355 3.27 9.67 -15.19
N LEU A 356 3.14 8.77 -16.18
CA LEU A 356 2.41 7.52 -16.04
C LEU A 356 3.09 6.59 -15.03
N LYS A 357 4.43 6.49 -15.04
CA LYS A 357 5.19 5.70 -14.05
C LYS A 357 5.09 6.27 -12.63
N GLU A 358 5.10 7.60 -12.48
CA GLU A 358 4.92 8.25 -11.17
C GLU A 358 3.51 8.01 -10.58
N LEU A 359 2.50 7.88 -11.45
CA LEU A 359 1.13 7.53 -11.06
C LEU A 359 0.90 6.03 -10.89
N ASP A 360 1.88 5.18 -11.18
CA ASP A 360 1.74 3.75 -10.98
C ASP A 360 1.80 3.39 -9.49
N VAL A 361 0.71 2.79 -9.02
CA VAL A 361 0.47 2.36 -7.63
C VAL A 361 1.54 1.36 -7.16
N THR A 362 2.14 0.61 -8.07
CA THR A 362 3.01 -0.53 -7.74
C THR A 362 4.44 -0.15 -7.34
N HIS A 363 4.94 1.01 -7.77
CA HIS A 363 6.36 1.34 -7.63
C HIS A 363 6.63 2.61 -6.81
N ASN A 364 5.82 3.68 -6.93
CA ASN A 364 6.21 5.01 -6.41
C ASN A 364 5.19 5.68 -5.47
N TRP A 365 4.01 5.08 -5.25
CA TRP A 365 3.00 5.70 -4.39
C TRP A 365 3.35 5.54 -2.90
N SER A 366 3.65 6.66 -2.24
CA SER A 366 3.82 6.69 -0.77
C SER A 366 2.51 7.09 -0.08
N PRO A 367 2.06 6.35 0.95
CA PRO A 367 0.87 6.71 1.74
C PRO A 367 0.94 8.09 2.40
N ARG A 368 2.16 8.66 2.54
CA ARG A 368 2.40 9.94 3.22
C ARG A 368 2.13 11.16 2.33
N GLY A 369 2.14 11.02 1.00
CA GLY A 369 1.88 12.12 0.06
C GLY A 369 0.39 12.38 -0.22
N GLY A 370 -0.49 11.48 0.23
CA GLY A 370 -1.94 11.57 0.02
C GLY A 370 -2.35 11.60 -1.47
N LEU A 371 -3.61 11.97 -1.73
CA LEU A 371 -4.14 12.19 -3.08
C LEU A 371 -3.65 13.52 -3.69
N GLN A 372 -3.00 14.39 -2.91
CA GLN A 372 -2.54 15.70 -3.39
C GLN A 372 -1.28 15.60 -4.26
N SER A 373 -0.40 14.62 -3.99
CA SER A 373 0.78 14.38 -4.82
C SER A 373 0.44 13.96 -6.25
N THR A 374 -0.73 13.38 -6.47
CA THR A 374 -1.20 12.91 -7.78
C THR A 374 -1.89 14.01 -8.58
N ARG A 375 -2.25 15.13 -7.94
CA ARG A 375 -3.01 16.24 -8.55
C ARG A 375 -2.26 16.86 -9.74
N HIS A 376 -1.01 17.24 -9.54
CA HIS A 376 -0.21 17.89 -10.60
C HIS A 376 0.06 16.95 -11.80
N PRO A 377 0.53 15.70 -11.60
CA PRO A 377 0.67 14.76 -12.70
C PRO A 377 -0.62 14.54 -13.51
N VAL A 378 -1.76 14.38 -12.83
CA VAL A 378 -3.06 14.18 -13.50
C VAL A 378 -3.48 15.42 -14.30
N LEU A 379 -3.31 16.63 -13.75
CA LEU A 379 -3.63 17.86 -14.48
C LEU A 379 -2.80 17.99 -15.77
N ILE A 380 -1.51 17.68 -15.70
CA ILE A 380 -0.61 17.75 -16.86
C ILE A 380 -1.01 16.69 -17.91
N LEU A 381 -1.29 15.45 -17.51
CA LEU A 381 -1.77 14.41 -18.41
C LEU A 381 -3.11 14.75 -19.07
N ASN A 382 -4.02 15.40 -18.32
CA ASN A 382 -5.28 15.88 -18.88
C ASN A 382 -5.04 16.95 -19.97
N LYS A 383 -4.06 17.84 -19.78
CA LYS A 383 -3.66 18.81 -20.80
C LYS A 383 -3.00 18.17 -22.03
N PHE A 384 -2.37 17.00 -21.88
CA PHE A 384 -1.82 16.20 -23.00
C PHE A 384 -2.87 15.32 -23.71
N ASN A 385 -4.17 15.49 -23.44
CA ASN A 385 -5.25 14.65 -23.95
C ASN A 385 -5.18 13.16 -23.53
N MET A 386 -4.39 12.84 -22.50
CA MET A 386 -4.26 11.49 -21.94
C MET A 386 -5.27 11.23 -20.81
N THR A 387 -6.44 11.87 -20.87
CA THR A 387 -7.45 11.89 -19.80
C THR A 387 -7.96 10.49 -19.42
N SER A 388 -8.10 9.58 -20.38
CA SER A 388 -8.57 8.21 -20.10
C SER A 388 -7.57 7.42 -19.27
N GLN A 389 -6.30 7.42 -19.66
CA GLN A 389 -5.25 6.69 -18.95
C GLN A 389 -4.96 7.31 -17.58
N ALA A 390 -4.93 8.64 -17.49
CA ALA A 390 -4.80 9.34 -16.22
C ALA A 390 -5.96 9.01 -15.26
N CYS A 391 -7.19 8.91 -15.77
CA CYS A 391 -8.36 8.53 -14.98
C CYS A 391 -8.24 7.10 -14.46
N GLU A 392 -7.82 6.14 -15.28
CA GLU A 392 -7.65 4.74 -14.86
C GLU A 392 -6.59 4.60 -13.76
N LEU A 393 -5.43 5.24 -13.93
CA LEU A 393 -4.36 5.22 -12.92
C LEU A 393 -4.80 5.94 -11.64
N PHE A 394 -5.45 7.10 -11.75
CA PHE A 394 -5.96 7.82 -10.58
C PHE A 394 -6.97 6.96 -9.79
N LEU A 395 -7.92 6.30 -10.46
CA LEU A 395 -8.87 5.40 -9.82
C LEU A 395 -8.19 4.15 -9.21
N ALA A 396 -7.08 3.68 -9.79
CA ALA A 396 -6.26 2.63 -9.20
C ALA A 396 -5.61 3.08 -7.88
N ILE A 397 -5.04 4.29 -7.84
CA ILE A 397 -4.50 4.90 -6.61
C ILE A 397 -5.60 5.07 -5.56
N CYS A 398 -6.78 5.56 -5.98
CA CYS A 398 -7.94 5.70 -5.10
C CYS A 398 -8.38 4.35 -4.51
N SER A 399 -8.38 3.29 -5.31
CA SER A 399 -8.69 1.92 -4.85
C SER A 399 -7.70 1.43 -3.80
N HIS A 400 -6.43 1.76 -3.96
CA HIS A 400 -5.40 1.41 -2.99
C HIS A 400 -5.56 2.23 -1.69
N THR A 401 -5.82 3.53 -1.82
CA THR A 401 -6.04 4.46 -0.69
C THR A 401 -7.22 3.99 0.18
N VAL A 402 -8.38 3.75 -0.43
CA VAL A 402 -9.57 3.23 0.28
C VAL A 402 -9.25 1.91 0.98
N ARG A 403 -8.51 1.01 0.33
CA ARG A 403 -8.13 -0.29 0.92
C ARG A 403 -7.21 -0.12 2.14
N VAL A 404 -6.25 0.80 2.09
CA VAL A 404 -5.35 1.08 3.22
C VAL A 404 -6.13 1.70 4.37
N HIS A 405 -7.01 2.67 4.10
CA HIS A 405 -7.86 3.29 5.12
C HIS A 405 -8.75 2.27 5.82
N ILE A 406 -9.44 1.40 5.08
CA ILE A 406 -10.28 0.34 5.65
C ILE A 406 -9.45 -0.66 6.46
N LYS A 407 -8.27 -1.07 5.98
CA LYS A 407 -7.39 -2.00 6.71
C LYS A 407 -6.80 -1.40 7.99
N GLY A 408 -6.72 -0.07 8.08
CA GLY A 408 -6.27 0.64 9.27
C GLY A 408 -7.26 0.55 10.44
N VAL A 409 -8.54 0.26 10.17
CA VAL A 409 -9.56 0.10 11.19
C VAL A 409 -9.39 -1.27 11.86
N GLN A 410 -8.96 -1.27 13.12
CA GLN A 410 -8.83 -2.48 13.91
C GLN A 410 -10.20 -2.96 14.40
N LEU A 411 -10.34 -4.29 14.55
CA LEU A 411 -11.53 -4.89 15.11
C LEU A 411 -11.48 -4.80 16.64
N GLU A 412 -11.66 -3.58 17.15
CA GLU A 412 -11.75 -3.30 18.58
C GLU A 412 -13.21 -3.03 18.96
N GLY A 413 -13.72 -3.78 19.93
CA GLY A 413 -15.08 -3.62 20.45
C GLY A 413 -16.12 -4.53 19.81
N SER A 414 -17.36 -4.04 19.70
CA SER A 414 -18.48 -4.80 19.15
C SER A 414 -18.44 -4.83 17.62
N ILE A 415 -19.11 -5.80 17.01
CA ILE A 415 -19.24 -5.86 15.55
C ILE A 415 -19.88 -4.57 15.01
N ASN A 416 -20.80 -3.97 15.76
CA ASN A 416 -21.49 -2.74 15.38
C ASN A 416 -20.53 -1.54 15.36
N THR A 417 -19.65 -1.41 16.37
CA THR A 417 -18.67 -0.31 16.39
C THR A 417 -17.68 -0.43 15.24
N TYR A 418 -17.24 -1.66 14.93
CA TYR A 418 -16.39 -1.90 13.78
C TYR A 418 -17.07 -1.54 12.45
N VAL A 419 -18.30 -2.00 12.22
CA VAL A 419 -19.04 -1.72 10.98
C VAL A 419 -19.29 -0.22 10.83
N SER A 420 -19.64 0.46 11.92
CA SER A 420 -19.83 1.91 11.95
C SER A 420 -18.55 2.65 11.53
N GLN A 421 -17.41 2.33 12.14
CA GLN A 421 -16.12 2.94 11.82
C GLN A 421 -15.68 2.66 10.38
N VAL A 422 -15.81 1.42 9.91
CA VAL A 422 -15.45 1.04 8.54
C VAL A 422 -16.34 1.76 7.52
N GLY A 423 -17.64 1.85 7.77
CA GLY A 423 -18.56 2.57 6.91
C GLY A 423 -18.26 4.07 6.87
N GLU A 424 -17.98 4.69 8.01
CA GLU A 424 -17.63 6.12 8.10
C GLU A 424 -16.33 6.40 7.33
N VAL A 425 -15.26 5.65 7.61
CA VAL A 425 -13.98 5.79 6.90
C VAL A 425 -14.15 5.59 5.39
N PHE A 426 -14.99 4.65 4.97
CA PHE A 426 -15.27 4.41 3.55
C PHE A 426 -15.99 5.59 2.89
N PHE A 427 -17.10 6.06 3.46
CA PHE A 427 -17.89 7.14 2.86
C PHE A 427 -17.17 8.49 2.91
N CYS A 428 -16.41 8.78 3.98
CA CYS A 428 -15.53 9.95 4.04
C CYS A 428 -14.42 9.88 2.97
N SER A 429 -13.76 8.72 2.83
CA SER A 429 -12.76 8.55 1.77
C SER A 429 -13.39 8.73 0.38
N LEU A 430 -14.63 8.23 0.19
CA LEU A 430 -15.33 8.35 -1.08
C LEU A 430 -15.73 9.80 -1.39
N SER A 431 -16.14 10.60 -0.39
CA SER A 431 -16.46 12.02 -0.57
C SER A 431 -15.21 12.85 -0.89
N ASP A 432 -14.09 12.56 -0.23
CA ASP A 432 -12.82 13.24 -0.48
C ASP A 432 -12.35 12.96 -1.92
N ILE A 433 -12.42 11.69 -2.34
CA ILE A 433 -12.04 11.29 -3.71
C ILE A 433 -13.01 11.88 -4.74
N LEU A 434 -14.32 11.95 -4.47
CA LEU A 434 -15.29 12.57 -5.37
C LEU A 434 -14.99 14.06 -5.57
N THR A 435 -14.66 14.77 -4.50
CA THR A 435 -14.29 16.19 -4.53
C THR A 435 -13.02 16.40 -5.35
N GLU A 436 -11.99 15.59 -5.13
CA GLU A 436 -10.74 15.68 -5.89
C GLU A 436 -10.94 15.26 -7.36
N PHE A 437 -11.73 14.22 -7.62
CA PHE A 437 -12.02 13.74 -8.98
C PHE A 437 -12.76 14.78 -9.81
N THR A 438 -13.76 15.45 -9.22
CA THR A 438 -14.51 16.51 -9.90
C THR A 438 -13.68 17.76 -10.14
N ALA A 439 -12.67 18.04 -9.30
CA ALA A 439 -11.70 19.11 -9.53
C ALA A 439 -10.69 18.77 -10.64
N LEU A 440 -10.30 17.49 -10.77
CA LEU A 440 -9.26 17.05 -11.68
C LEU A 440 -9.76 16.74 -13.09
N PHE A 441 -10.94 16.14 -13.22
CA PHE A 441 -11.43 15.59 -14.48
C PHE A 441 -12.65 16.33 -15.03
N PRO A 442 -12.76 16.44 -16.37
CA PRO A 442 -13.94 16.98 -17.00
C PRO A 442 -15.18 16.11 -16.75
N LYS A 443 -16.37 16.74 -16.82
CA LYS A 443 -17.67 16.10 -16.52
C LYS A 443 -17.95 14.82 -17.31
N ASN A 444 -17.35 14.67 -18.49
CA ASN A 444 -17.49 13.48 -19.34
C ASN A 444 -16.86 12.21 -18.74
N LYS A 445 -16.01 12.31 -17.71
CA LYS A 445 -15.40 11.15 -17.04
C LYS A 445 -16.10 10.72 -15.74
N ILE A 446 -17.16 11.42 -15.33
CA ILE A 446 -17.92 11.07 -14.12
C ILE A 446 -18.50 9.64 -14.21
N SER A 447 -18.83 9.14 -15.39
CA SER A 447 -19.29 7.76 -15.59
C SER A 447 -18.26 6.72 -15.13
N ALA A 448 -16.96 6.96 -15.36
CA ALA A 448 -15.89 6.08 -14.90
C ALA A 448 -15.80 6.07 -13.37
N PHE A 449 -15.97 7.23 -12.73
CA PHE A 449 -16.05 7.33 -11.28
C PHE A 449 -17.24 6.56 -10.70
N ILE A 450 -18.43 6.65 -11.31
CA ILE A 450 -19.62 5.92 -10.85
C ILE A 450 -19.39 4.40 -10.91
N VAL A 451 -18.81 3.91 -12.02
CA VAL A 451 -18.47 2.47 -12.17
C VAL A 451 -17.46 2.04 -11.11
N TRP A 452 -16.45 2.89 -10.84
CA TRP A 452 -15.46 2.63 -9.80
C TRP A 452 -16.06 2.64 -8.39
N ALA A 453 -16.85 3.64 -8.03
CA ALA A 453 -17.51 3.73 -6.73
C ALA A 453 -18.43 2.52 -6.47
N SER A 454 -19.15 2.10 -7.51
CA SER A 454 -19.95 0.86 -7.50
C SER A 454 -19.08 -0.39 -7.27
N ALA A 455 -17.89 -0.47 -7.87
CA ALA A 455 -16.95 -1.56 -7.61
C ALA A 455 -16.41 -1.54 -6.18
N GLN A 456 -16.03 -0.37 -5.65
CA GLN A 456 -15.54 -0.24 -4.28
C GLN A 456 -16.60 -0.62 -3.25
N LEU A 457 -17.86 -0.19 -3.45
CA LEU A 457 -18.96 -0.57 -2.57
C LEU A 457 -19.19 -2.09 -2.57
N ARG A 458 -19.10 -2.77 -3.73
CA ARG A 458 -19.20 -4.25 -3.77
C ARG A 458 -18.11 -4.92 -2.95
N LEU A 459 -16.87 -4.43 -3.02
CA LEU A 459 -15.75 -4.98 -2.26
C LEU A 459 -15.97 -4.80 -0.75
N LEU A 460 -16.36 -3.59 -0.33
CA LEU A 460 -16.71 -3.29 1.05
C LEU A 460 -17.83 -4.21 1.55
N MET A 461 -18.93 -4.29 0.81
CA MET A 461 -20.07 -5.12 1.19
C MET A 461 -19.69 -6.59 1.28
N SER A 462 -18.83 -7.09 0.40
CA SER A 462 -18.33 -8.47 0.50
C SER A 462 -17.57 -8.73 1.81
N GLN A 463 -16.82 -7.75 2.31
CA GLN A 463 -16.09 -7.85 3.58
C GLN A 463 -17.05 -7.76 4.78
N ILE A 464 -17.91 -6.75 4.81
CA ILE A 464 -18.89 -6.56 5.89
C ILE A 464 -19.83 -7.76 6.00
N ILE A 465 -20.32 -8.28 4.86
CA ILE A 465 -21.24 -9.43 4.86
C ILE A 465 -20.60 -10.64 5.54
N LYS A 466 -19.31 -10.91 5.28
CA LYS A 466 -18.59 -12.05 5.87
C LYS A 466 -18.41 -11.92 7.38
N GLN A 467 -18.34 -10.70 7.90
CA GLN A 467 -18.10 -10.46 9.32
C GLN A 467 -19.41 -10.36 10.12
N VAL A 468 -20.43 -9.70 9.56
CA VAL A 468 -21.71 -9.44 10.25
C VAL A 468 -22.66 -10.63 10.14
N PHE A 469 -22.77 -11.25 8.97
CA PHE A 469 -23.75 -12.33 8.74
C PHE A 469 -23.18 -13.70 9.11
N THR A 470 -22.76 -13.83 10.36
CA THR A 470 -22.34 -15.11 10.96
C THR A 470 -23.48 -15.71 11.79
N PRO A 471 -23.62 -17.04 11.88
CA PRO A 471 -24.74 -17.70 12.56
C PRO A 471 -24.80 -17.42 14.08
N GLN A 472 -23.73 -16.90 14.66
CA GLN A 472 -23.65 -16.56 16.08
C GLN A 472 -24.13 -15.13 16.37
N CYS A 473 -24.23 -14.26 15.36
CA CYS A 473 -24.67 -12.89 15.56
C CYS A 473 -26.16 -12.79 15.90
N ALA A 474 -26.49 -11.93 16.86
CA ALA A 474 -27.87 -11.60 17.19
C ALA A 474 -28.51 -10.77 16.06
N LEU A 475 -29.81 -10.95 15.85
CA LEU A 475 -30.54 -10.27 14.77
C LEU A 475 -30.58 -8.74 15.00
N GLU A 476 -30.62 -8.32 16.27
CA GLU A 476 -30.55 -6.92 16.70
C GLU A 476 -29.21 -6.28 16.32
N SER A 477 -28.09 -6.99 16.49
CA SER A 477 -26.77 -6.50 16.07
C SER A 477 -26.68 -6.37 14.54
N ILE A 478 -27.26 -7.32 13.80
CA ILE A 478 -27.35 -7.22 12.34
C ILE A 478 -28.18 -5.99 11.94
N LEU A 479 -29.30 -5.73 12.61
CA LEU A 479 -30.12 -4.56 12.37
C LEU A 479 -29.35 -3.25 12.59
N GLU A 480 -28.70 -3.09 13.74
CA GLU A 480 -27.94 -1.89 14.08
C GLU A 480 -26.81 -1.63 13.08
N SER A 481 -26.06 -2.68 12.72
CA SER A 481 -25.02 -2.62 11.69
C SER A 481 -25.57 -2.18 10.32
N VAL A 482 -26.69 -2.77 9.89
CA VAL A 482 -27.30 -2.45 8.59
C VAL A 482 -27.91 -1.05 8.56
N GLN A 483 -28.54 -0.61 9.66
CA GLN A 483 -29.09 0.74 9.78
C GLN A 483 -27.97 1.78 9.72
N THR A 484 -26.90 1.57 10.48
CA THR A 484 -25.74 2.47 10.46
C THR A 484 -25.17 2.65 9.04
N LEU A 485 -25.03 1.56 8.28
CA LEU A 485 -24.56 1.63 6.89
C LEU A 485 -25.55 2.35 5.97
N ARG A 486 -26.86 2.18 6.18
CA ARG A 486 -27.90 2.89 5.41
C ARG A 486 -27.87 4.38 5.70
N ASP A 487 -27.70 4.77 6.97
CA ASP A 487 -27.66 6.17 7.39
C ASP A 487 -26.41 6.89 6.86
N GLN A 488 -25.26 6.24 6.92
CA GLN A 488 -24.02 6.77 6.34
C GLN A 488 -24.12 6.90 4.80
N CYS A 489 -24.75 5.94 4.13
CA CYS A 489 -25.01 6.01 2.69
C CYS A 489 -26.01 7.13 2.34
N LEU A 490 -26.99 7.38 3.22
CA LEU A 490 -27.93 8.50 3.08
C LEU A 490 -27.22 9.84 3.19
N LEU A 491 -26.32 10.01 4.17
CA LEU A 491 -25.51 11.21 4.32
C LEU A 491 -24.64 11.44 3.07
N PHE A 492 -24.04 10.37 2.53
CA PHE A 492 -23.24 10.46 1.31
C PHE A 492 -24.05 10.94 0.08
N CYS A 493 -25.37 10.75 0.05
CA CYS A 493 -26.22 11.24 -1.04
C CYS A 493 -26.21 12.78 -1.16
N GLU A 494 -25.88 13.51 -0.09
CA GLU A 494 -25.75 14.97 -0.11
C GLU A 494 -24.63 15.44 -1.04
N PHE A 495 -23.61 14.60 -1.27
CA PHE A 495 -22.53 14.87 -2.22
C PHE A 495 -22.92 14.61 -3.69
N GLY A 496 -24.17 14.20 -3.96
CA GLY A 496 -24.72 14.07 -5.31
C GLY A 496 -24.59 12.69 -5.95
N LEU A 497 -24.24 11.65 -5.18
CA LEU A 497 -24.18 10.26 -5.66
C LEU A 497 -25.00 9.33 -4.76
N ASP A 498 -26.04 8.69 -5.32
CA ASP A 498 -26.88 7.75 -4.60
C ASP A 498 -26.45 6.30 -4.85
N LEU A 499 -25.94 5.63 -3.81
CA LEU A 499 -25.54 4.22 -3.84
C LEU A 499 -26.49 3.30 -3.05
N ARG A 500 -27.62 3.82 -2.53
CA ARG A 500 -28.53 3.08 -1.65
C ARG A 500 -29.15 1.88 -2.33
N PHE A 501 -29.50 1.99 -3.62
CA PHE A 501 -30.02 0.88 -4.40
C PHE A 501 -29.05 -0.30 -4.40
N GLN A 502 -27.78 -0.03 -4.63
CA GLN A 502 -26.75 -1.06 -4.69
C GLN A 502 -26.46 -1.65 -3.31
N LEU A 503 -26.38 -0.82 -2.28
CA LEU A 503 -26.22 -1.25 -0.89
C LEU A 503 -27.35 -2.22 -0.49
N ASN A 504 -28.60 -1.83 -0.74
CA ASN A 504 -29.78 -2.65 -0.44
C ASN A 504 -29.82 -3.95 -1.26
N SER A 505 -29.40 -3.91 -2.54
CA SER A 505 -29.28 -5.09 -3.38
C SER A 505 -28.26 -6.09 -2.82
N SER A 506 -27.09 -5.61 -2.37
CA SER A 506 -26.06 -6.45 -1.74
C SER A 506 -26.50 -7.06 -0.41
N LEU A 507 -27.33 -6.34 0.37
CA LEU A 507 -27.86 -6.82 1.66
C LEU A 507 -29.02 -7.81 1.52
N ARG A 508 -29.72 -7.83 0.39
CA ARG A 508 -30.93 -8.66 0.20
C ARG A 508 -30.70 -10.15 0.47
N THR A 509 -29.73 -10.76 -0.20
CA THR A 509 -29.48 -12.21 -0.06
C THR A 509 -28.99 -12.57 1.35
N PRO A 510 -28.02 -11.86 1.96
CA PRO A 510 -27.60 -12.10 3.34
C PRO A 510 -28.71 -11.94 4.37
N VAL A 511 -29.55 -10.89 4.25
CA VAL A 511 -30.68 -10.65 5.17
C VAL A 511 -31.71 -11.77 5.08
N ILE A 512 -32.12 -12.17 3.87
CA ILE A 512 -33.05 -13.29 3.67
C ILE A 512 -32.51 -14.58 4.30
N LYS A 513 -31.22 -14.86 4.12
CA LYS A 513 -30.57 -16.03 4.70
C LYS A 513 -30.55 -15.96 6.23
N ALA A 514 -30.15 -14.83 6.81
CA ALA A 514 -30.12 -14.64 8.26
C ALA A 514 -31.52 -14.76 8.88
N LEU A 515 -32.56 -14.19 8.26
CA LEU A 515 -33.94 -14.34 8.74
C LEU A 515 -34.40 -15.80 8.74
N ARG A 516 -34.10 -16.55 7.67
CA ARG A 516 -34.45 -17.98 7.57
C ARG A 516 -33.70 -18.84 8.59
N GLU A 517 -32.42 -18.56 8.82
CA GLU A 517 -31.60 -19.25 9.83
C GLU A 517 -32.10 -18.93 11.24
N TYR A 518 -32.39 -17.66 11.52
CA TYR A 518 -32.93 -17.22 12.80
C TYR A 518 -34.31 -17.83 13.07
N LYS A 519 -35.18 -17.88 12.04
CA LYS A 519 -36.46 -18.59 12.09
C LYS A 519 -36.27 -20.06 12.47
N ASN A 520 -35.36 -20.78 11.82
CA ASN A 520 -35.09 -22.19 12.15
C ASN A 520 -34.59 -22.34 13.60
N LYS A 521 -33.65 -21.49 14.03
CA LYS A 521 -33.12 -21.46 15.39
C LYS A 521 -34.23 -21.24 16.45
N ILE A 522 -35.16 -20.31 16.19
CA ILE A 522 -36.31 -20.08 17.07
C ILE A 522 -37.21 -21.31 17.10
N VAL A 523 -37.56 -21.88 15.95
CA VAL A 523 -38.45 -23.05 15.88
C VAL A 523 -37.86 -24.25 16.63
N ASP A 524 -36.56 -24.51 16.49
CA ASP A 524 -35.91 -25.63 17.17
C ASP A 524 -35.77 -25.39 18.68
N SER A 525 -35.39 -24.17 19.08
CA SER A 525 -35.34 -23.78 20.50
C SER A 525 -36.72 -23.83 21.15
N MET A 526 -37.76 -23.46 20.40
CA MET A 526 -39.15 -23.54 20.84
C MET A 526 -39.57 -24.98 21.09
N LYS A 527 -39.30 -25.90 20.15
CA LYS A 527 -39.63 -27.33 20.32
C LYS A 527 -39.00 -27.90 21.58
N ALA A 528 -37.71 -27.64 21.80
CA ALA A 528 -37.00 -28.08 23.01
C ALA A 528 -37.65 -27.50 24.29
N LYS A 529 -37.91 -26.18 24.31
CA LYS A 529 -38.52 -25.53 25.48
C LYS A 529 -39.95 -25.96 25.77
N VAL A 530 -40.71 -26.39 24.77
CA VAL A 530 -42.08 -26.91 24.94
C VAL A 530 -42.05 -28.34 25.49
N ILE A 531 -41.09 -29.16 25.06
CA ILE A 531 -40.89 -30.53 25.58
C ILE A 531 -40.46 -30.48 27.05
N ASP A 532 -39.58 -29.54 27.41
CA ASP A 532 -39.06 -29.38 28.77
C ASP A 532 -40.01 -28.59 29.71
N ASP A 533 -41.12 -28.05 29.19
CA ASP A 533 -42.01 -27.19 29.98
C ASP A 533 -42.80 -28.00 31.02
N LYS A 534 -42.77 -27.53 32.27
CA LYS A 534 -43.54 -28.11 33.37
C LYS A 534 -44.99 -27.59 33.42
N TRP A 535 -45.35 -26.63 32.58
CA TRP A 535 -46.67 -26.00 32.53
C TRP A 535 -47.09 -25.43 33.90
N THR A 536 -46.19 -24.67 34.51
CA THR A 536 -46.41 -24.02 35.81
C THR A 536 -46.11 -22.53 35.75
N PRO A 537 -46.67 -21.72 36.67
CA PRO A 537 -46.30 -20.32 36.83
C PRO A 537 -44.80 -20.15 37.11
N VAL A 538 -44.21 -19.08 36.59
CA VAL A 538 -42.78 -18.78 36.73
C VAL A 538 -42.55 -17.87 37.93
N ASN A 539 -41.64 -18.26 38.83
CA ASN A 539 -41.21 -17.44 39.95
C ASN A 539 -40.07 -16.50 39.54
N MET A 540 -40.21 -15.21 39.80
CA MET A 540 -39.19 -14.18 39.52
C MET A 540 -38.35 -13.82 40.76
N HIS A 541 -38.55 -14.55 41.87
CA HIS A 541 -37.89 -14.48 43.18
C HIS A 541 -38.06 -13.17 43.96
N THR A 542 -38.15 -12.02 43.30
CA THR A 542 -38.20 -10.69 43.92
C THR A 542 -39.19 -9.77 43.21
N LYS A 543 -39.80 -8.84 43.97
CA LYS A 543 -40.67 -7.78 43.43
C LYS A 543 -39.93 -6.88 42.42
N ALA A 544 -38.65 -6.61 42.68
CA ALA A 544 -37.79 -5.88 41.74
C ALA A 544 -37.58 -6.65 40.41
N GLY A 545 -37.44 -7.98 40.48
CA GLY A 545 -37.35 -8.85 39.30
C GLY A 545 -38.62 -8.83 38.45
N VAL A 546 -39.80 -8.85 39.08
CA VAL A 546 -41.09 -8.72 38.39
C VAL A 546 -41.22 -7.35 37.72
N ASN A 547 -40.88 -6.26 38.42
CA ASN A 547 -40.92 -4.91 37.84
C ASN A 547 -39.99 -4.78 36.62
N LYS A 548 -38.76 -5.32 36.70
CA LYS A 548 -37.83 -5.32 35.56
C LYS A 548 -38.38 -6.10 34.37
N PHE A 549 -39.01 -7.25 34.62
CA PHE A 549 -39.66 -8.06 33.58
C PHE A 549 -40.86 -7.36 32.95
N LEU A 550 -41.71 -6.72 33.76
CA LEU A 550 -42.84 -5.94 33.26
C LEU A 550 -42.39 -4.83 32.32
N ILE A 551 -41.37 -4.06 32.70
CA ILE A 551 -40.81 -2.98 31.85
C ILE A 551 -40.30 -3.57 30.53
N GLN A 552 -39.61 -4.72 30.56
CA GLN A 552 -39.14 -5.37 29.33
C GLN A 552 -40.30 -5.81 28.42
N MET A 553 -41.37 -6.33 28.99
CA MET A 553 -42.54 -6.78 28.23
C MET A 553 -43.35 -5.59 27.70
N GLU A 554 -43.44 -4.51 28.47
CA GLU A 554 -44.05 -3.25 28.05
C GLU A 554 -43.28 -2.61 26.88
N ASN A 555 -41.94 -2.65 26.89
CA ASN A 555 -41.12 -2.25 25.73
C ASN A 555 -41.40 -3.08 24.46
N LEU A 556 -41.84 -4.33 24.63
CA LEU A 556 -42.31 -5.18 23.53
C LEU A 556 -43.77 -4.90 23.15
N GLY A 557 -44.50 -4.12 23.95
CA GLY A 557 -45.91 -3.77 23.78
C GLY A 557 -46.87 -4.63 24.60
N LEU A 558 -46.38 -5.64 25.35
CA LEU A 558 -47.19 -6.57 26.13
C LEU A 558 -47.44 -6.05 27.54
N ILE A 559 -48.70 -5.77 27.86
CA ILE A 559 -49.12 -5.39 29.21
C ILE A 559 -49.47 -6.66 29.99
N LEU A 560 -48.54 -7.13 30.82
CA LEU A 560 -48.69 -8.38 31.60
C LEU A 560 -49.10 -8.18 33.06
N ALA A 561 -49.46 -6.96 33.48
CA ALA A 561 -49.83 -6.66 34.87
C ALA A 561 -50.96 -7.55 35.41
N LYS A 562 -51.89 -7.99 34.54
CA LYS A 562 -53.01 -8.87 34.88
C LYS A 562 -52.62 -10.33 35.16
N TYR A 563 -51.39 -10.73 34.80
CA TYR A 563 -50.89 -12.10 34.94
C TYR A 563 -49.91 -12.25 36.11
N ILE A 564 -49.84 -11.29 37.04
CA ILE A 564 -48.98 -11.37 38.22
C ILE A 564 -49.74 -11.96 39.41
N ILE A 565 -49.13 -12.95 40.05
CA ILE A 565 -49.63 -13.57 41.28
C ILE A 565 -48.67 -13.23 42.43
N ASN A 566 -49.22 -12.80 43.57
CA ASN A 566 -48.48 -12.59 44.83
C ASN A 566 -47.18 -11.75 44.70
N GLU A 567 -47.20 -10.72 43.84
CA GLU A 567 -46.10 -9.78 43.56
C GLU A 567 -44.76 -10.38 43.07
N THR A 568 -44.67 -11.70 42.91
CA THR A 568 -43.42 -12.45 42.68
C THR A 568 -43.53 -13.52 41.60
N TRP A 569 -44.75 -13.91 41.22
CA TRP A 569 -45.01 -14.96 40.24
C TRP A 569 -45.68 -14.41 38.99
N VAL A 570 -45.38 -15.02 37.85
CA VAL A 570 -46.03 -14.78 36.55
C VAL A 570 -46.86 -16.01 36.19
N ASP A 571 -48.16 -15.81 36.00
CA ASP A 571 -49.20 -16.80 35.68
C ASP A 571 -49.20 -17.19 34.18
N LEU A 572 -48.00 -17.43 33.65
CA LEU A 572 -47.73 -17.94 32.32
C LEU A 572 -46.59 -18.93 32.40
N SER A 573 -46.53 -19.89 31.47
CA SER A 573 -45.44 -20.86 31.44
C SER A 573 -44.16 -20.24 30.88
N SER A 574 -43.01 -20.77 31.27
CA SER A 574 -41.70 -20.28 30.83
C SER A 574 -41.54 -20.35 29.30
N SER A 575 -42.09 -21.40 28.67
CA SER A 575 -42.05 -21.53 27.20
C SER A 575 -42.94 -20.51 26.48
N THR A 576 -44.04 -20.09 27.10
CA THR A 576 -45.01 -19.15 26.51
C THR A 576 -44.47 -17.72 26.59
N ILE A 577 -43.91 -17.34 27.74
CA ILE A 577 -43.22 -16.06 27.93
C ILE A 577 -42.08 -15.91 26.92
N TRP A 578 -41.21 -16.93 26.81
CA TRP A 578 -40.07 -16.88 25.89
C TRP A 578 -40.49 -16.83 24.42
N PHE A 579 -41.54 -17.58 24.04
CA PHE A 579 -42.07 -17.55 22.68
C PHE A 579 -42.62 -16.17 22.32
N ALA A 580 -43.44 -15.57 23.21
CA ALA A 580 -44.00 -14.24 22.99
C ALA A 580 -42.90 -13.19 22.79
N GLN A 581 -41.84 -13.24 23.60
CA GLN A 581 -40.68 -12.36 23.42
C GLN A 581 -40.02 -12.58 22.06
N SER A 582 -39.69 -13.83 21.73
CA SER A 582 -38.92 -14.16 20.53
C SER A 582 -39.65 -13.81 19.24
N VAL A 583 -40.97 -14.03 19.19
CA VAL A 583 -41.79 -13.79 17.99
C VAL A 583 -42.12 -12.30 17.79
N ILE A 584 -42.26 -11.52 18.86
CA ILE A 584 -42.40 -10.07 18.76
C ILE A 584 -41.06 -9.44 18.37
N THR A 585 -39.95 -9.93 18.92
CA THR A 585 -38.61 -9.46 18.57
C THR A 585 -38.31 -9.66 17.09
N ILE A 586 -38.54 -10.85 16.53
CA ILE A 586 -38.31 -11.08 15.09
C ILE A 586 -39.19 -10.18 14.22
N GLN A 587 -40.44 -9.89 14.62
CA GLN A 587 -41.29 -8.94 13.88
C GLN A 587 -40.71 -7.53 13.96
N LYS A 588 -40.45 -6.99 15.16
CA LYS A 588 -39.93 -5.62 15.32
C LYS A 588 -38.61 -5.42 14.59
N VAL A 589 -37.68 -6.37 14.73
CA VAL A 589 -36.36 -6.30 14.09
C VAL A 589 -36.47 -6.53 12.58
N GLY A 590 -37.28 -7.51 12.17
CA GLY A 590 -37.52 -7.84 10.77
C GLY A 590 -38.13 -6.70 9.97
N LEU A 591 -39.13 -6.01 10.53
CA LEU A 591 -39.80 -4.86 9.89
C LEU A 591 -38.83 -3.71 9.60
N LYS A 592 -37.86 -3.45 10.49
CA LYS A 592 -36.84 -2.41 10.29
C LYS A 592 -35.72 -2.84 9.34
N LEU A 593 -35.42 -4.14 9.30
CA LEU A 593 -34.32 -4.69 8.51
C LEU A 593 -34.70 -4.85 7.03
N VAL A 594 -35.91 -5.33 6.77
CA VAL A 594 -36.41 -5.72 5.45
C VAL A 594 -36.84 -4.51 4.63
N THR A 595 -36.55 -4.53 3.31
CA THR A 595 -37.16 -3.57 2.37
C THR A 595 -38.44 -4.15 1.80
N ASN A 596 -39.31 -3.31 1.20
CA ASN A 596 -40.62 -3.71 0.67
C ASN A 596 -40.59 -5.01 -0.15
N ASN A 597 -39.53 -5.22 -0.94
CA ASN A 597 -39.37 -6.39 -1.82
C ASN A 597 -39.01 -7.70 -1.09
N MET A 598 -38.82 -7.70 0.24
CA MET A 598 -38.55 -8.91 1.03
C MET A 598 -39.60 -9.16 2.13
N MET A 599 -40.68 -8.38 2.15
CA MET A 599 -41.76 -8.51 3.14
C MET A 599 -42.38 -9.91 3.15
N ASP A 600 -42.54 -10.54 1.98
CA ASP A 600 -43.03 -11.92 1.86
C ASP A 600 -42.22 -12.93 2.68
N VAL A 601 -40.90 -12.74 2.75
CA VAL A 601 -39.99 -13.61 3.49
C VAL A 601 -40.17 -13.42 5.00
N LEU A 602 -40.35 -12.18 5.45
CA LEU A 602 -40.64 -11.89 6.84
C LEU A 602 -41.98 -12.51 7.25
N ASP A 603 -43.00 -12.36 6.41
CA ASP A 603 -44.32 -12.93 6.64
C ASP A 603 -44.28 -14.47 6.70
N GLU A 604 -43.49 -15.11 5.81
CA GLU A 604 -43.24 -16.56 5.89
C GLU A 604 -42.55 -16.98 7.18
N CYS A 605 -41.57 -16.19 7.65
CA CYS A 605 -40.86 -16.48 8.89
C CYS A 605 -41.79 -16.38 10.10
N ILE A 606 -42.56 -15.29 10.20
CA ILE A 606 -43.53 -15.08 11.29
C ILE A 606 -44.60 -16.18 11.26
N TYR A 607 -45.18 -16.46 10.08
CA TYR A 607 -46.16 -17.52 9.90
C TYR A 607 -45.62 -18.89 10.34
N ALA A 608 -44.42 -19.26 9.89
CA ALA A 608 -43.83 -20.55 10.22
C ALA A 608 -43.55 -20.72 11.71
N ILE A 609 -43.06 -19.67 12.39
CA ILE A 609 -42.81 -19.67 13.83
C ILE A 609 -44.13 -19.83 14.60
N PHE A 610 -45.13 -19.03 14.29
CA PHE A 610 -46.46 -19.13 14.93
C PHE A 610 -47.14 -20.47 14.66
N ASN A 611 -47.20 -20.89 13.40
CA ASN A 611 -47.85 -22.15 13.03
C ASN A 611 -47.17 -23.34 13.72
N SER A 612 -45.83 -23.34 13.83
CA SER A 612 -45.12 -24.37 14.57
C SER A 612 -45.52 -24.39 16.05
N ARG A 613 -45.67 -23.21 16.70
CA ARG A 613 -46.10 -23.13 18.10
C ARG A 613 -47.53 -23.63 18.29
N LEU A 614 -48.45 -23.21 17.42
CA LEU A 614 -49.85 -23.57 17.51
C LEU A 614 -50.07 -25.07 17.28
N MET A 615 -49.36 -25.66 16.31
CA MET A 615 -49.43 -27.10 16.04
C MET A 615 -48.92 -27.95 17.21
N LEU A 616 -47.86 -27.52 17.90
CA LEU A 616 -47.36 -28.20 19.10
C LEU A 616 -48.33 -28.11 20.29
N SER A 617 -49.18 -27.10 20.31
CA SER A 617 -50.15 -26.89 21.40
C SER A 617 -51.41 -27.74 21.26
N LEU A 618 -51.69 -28.29 20.07
CA LEU A 618 -52.83 -29.20 19.82
C LEU A 618 -52.68 -30.58 20.49
N GLY A 619 -51.48 -30.95 20.96
CA GLY A 619 -51.20 -32.26 21.55
C GLY A 619 -51.13 -32.28 23.09
N ASN A 620 -51.30 -31.15 23.77
CA ASN A 620 -51.19 -31.07 25.23
C ASN A 620 -52.55 -30.73 25.89
N ASP A 621 -53.12 -31.71 26.60
CA ASP A 621 -54.45 -31.60 27.24
C ASP A 621 -54.45 -30.95 28.63
N SER A 622 -53.31 -30.43 29.10
CA SER A 622 -53.25 -29.73 30.38
C SER A 622 -54.09 -28.44 30.34
N SER A 623 -54.96 -28.25 31.33
CA SER A 623 -55.77 -27.03 31.47
C SER A 623 -54.93 -25.74 31.52
N TYR A 624 -53.72 -25.83 32.09
CA TYR A 624 -52.77 -24.73 32.10
C TYR A 624 -52.14 -24.48 30.73
N ALA A 625 -51.90 -25.53 29.93
CA ALA A 625 -51.44 -25.39 28.55
C ALA A 625 -52.50 -24.68 27.68
N GLN A 626 -53.78 -25.02 27.86
CA GLN A 626 -54.90 -24.36 27.17
C GLN A 626 -55.03 -22.87 27.53
N LYS A 627 -54.81 -22.50 28.80
CA LYS A 627 -54.77 -21.09 29.24
C LYS A 627 -53.64 -20.31 28.56
N ASN A 628 -52.45 -20.90 28.48
CA ASN A 628 -51.31 -20.30 27.79
C ASN A 628 -51.55 -20.19 26.28
N PHE A 629 -52.19 -21.19 25.67
CA PHE A 629 -52.59 -21.16 24.28
C PHE A 629 -53.58 -20.02 23.99
N LYS A 630 -54.58 -19.84 24.85
CA LYS A 630 -55.53 -18.74 24.75
C LYS A 630 -54.85 -17.37 24.85
N PHE A 631 -53.85 -17.22 25.73
CA PHE A 631 -53.04 -16.00 25.80
C PHE A 631 -52.31 -15.69 24.47
N LEU A 632 -51.75 -16.71 23.78
CA LEU A 632 -51.09 -16.51 22.49
C LEU A 632 -52.07 -16.05 21.40
N LEU A 633 -53.27 -16.60 21.37
CA LEU A 633 -54.30 -16.28 20.38
C LEU A 633 -55.01 -14.94 20.65
N ASP A 634 -55.35 -14.65 21.91
CA ASP A 634 -56.17 -13.49 22.27
C ASP A 634 -55.35 -12.24 22.59
N THR A 635 -54.06 -12.39 22.95
CA THR A 635 -53.20 -11.26 23.36
C THR A 635 -52.03 -11.05 22.40
N VAL A 636 -51.21 -12.08 22.17
CA VAL A 636 -49.96 -11.91 21.39
C VAL A 636 -50.24 -11.70 19.91
N MET A 637 -51.10 -12.54 19.31
CA MET A 637 -51.41 -12.46 17.88
C MET A 637 -52.11 -11.15 17.45
N PRO A 638 -53.15 -10.65 18.16
CA PRO A 638 -53.78 -9.37 17.83
C PRO A 638 -52.82 -8.19 18.00
N LEU A 639 -51.96 -8.23 19.04
CA LEU A 639 -50.93 -7.21 19.22
C LEU A 639 -49.94 -7.17 18.06
N MET A 640 -49.54 -8.34 17.56
CA MET A 640 -48.64 -8.43 16.41
C MET A 640 -49.29 -7.95 15.12
N LEU A 641 -50.56 -8.29 14.88
CA LEU A 641 -51.31 -7.77 13.72
C LEU A 641 -51.45 -6.25 13.78
N ARG A 642 -51.80 -5.69 14.94
CA ARG A 642 -51.92 -4.24 15.14
C ARG A 642 -50.59 -3.53 14.91
N SER A 643 -49.52 -3.98 15.58
CA SER A 643 -48.19 -3.35 15.44
C SER A 643 -47.61 -3.50 14.03
N TYR A 644 -47.90 -4.60 13.32
CA TYR A 644 -47.52 -4.75 11.92
C TYR A 644 -48.24 -3.72 11.04
N LYS A 645 -49.56 -3.56 11.23
CA LYS A 645 -50.38 -2.60 10.48
C LYS A 645 -49.98 -1.15 10.74
N GLU A 646 -49.63 -0.81 11.98
CA GLU A 646 -49.15 0.52 12.36
C GLU A 646 -47.83 0.89 11.66
N GLU A 647 -46.90 -0.06 11.53
CA GLU A 647 -45.58 0.18 10.91
C GLU A 647 -45.61 0.13 9.38
N VAL A 648 -46.43 -0.75 8.78
CA VAL A 648 -46.39 -1.04 7.34
C VAL A 648 -47.59 -0.46 6.58
N GLY A 649 -48.70 -0.21 7.27
CA GLY A 649 -49.94 0.33 6.68
C GLY A 649 -50.90 -0.72 6.10
N TYR A 650 -50.51 -1.99 6.03
CA TYR A 650 -51.38 -3.11 5.61
C TYR A 650 -51.28 -4.31 6.56
N GLU A 651 -52.21 -5.26 6.45
CA GLU A 651 -52.28 -6.43 7.33
C GLU A 651 -51.44 -7.60 6.80
N ASN A 652 -50.83 -8.36 7.71
CA ASN A 652 -50.13 -9.58 7.37
C ASN A 652 -51.13 -10.70 7.02
N GLU A 653 -51.43 -10.88 5.73
CA GLU A 653 -52.44 -11.83 5.26
C GLU A 653 -52.17 -13.27 5.75
N LYS A 654 -50.91 -13.71 5.74
CA LYS A 654 -50.52 -15.06 6.18
C LYS A 654 -50.84 -15.28 7.66
N LEU A 655 -50.59 -14.27 8.50
CA LEU A 655 -50.91 -14.33 9.92
C LEU A 655 -52.42 -14.21 10.19
N VAL A 656 -53.15 -13.40 9.43
CA VAL A 656 -54.63 -13.30 9.52
C VAL A 656 -55.30 -14.62 9.15
N VAL A 657 -54.84 -15.30 8.09
CA VAL A 657 -55.33 -16.63 7.71
C VAL A 657 -55.08 -17.64 8.82
N LEU A 658 -53.90 -17.59 9.44
CA LEU A 658 -53.56 -18.45 10.57
C LEU A 658 -54.45 -18.17 11.79
N ALA A 659 -54.72 -16.91 12.10
CA ALA A 659 -55.60 -16.50 13.19
C ALA A 659 -57.02 -17.06 13.01
N LYS A 660 -57.57 -16.94 11.79
CA LYS A 660 -58.88 -17.51 11.43
C LYS A 660 -58.91 -19.03 11.56
N LYS A 661 -57.83 -19.72 11.14
CA LYS A 661 -57.72 -21.18 11.21
C LYS A 661 -57.79 -21.72 12.65
N PHE A 662 -57.26 -20.99 13.62
CA PHE A 662 -57.22 -21.39 15.03
C PHE A 662 -58.27 -20.69 15.91
N GLY A 663 -59.22 -19.97 15.31
CA GLY A 663 -60.35 -19.38 16.02
C GLY A 663 -60.01 -18.15 16.88
N ALA A 664 -58.88 -17.49 16.63
CA ALA A 664 -58.58 -16.21 17.29
C ALA A 664 -59.53 -15.12 16.80
N GLN A 665 -60.07 -14.33 17.74
CA GLN A 665 -60.83 -13.12 17.38
C GLN A 665 -59.84 -12.10 16.78
N CYS A 666 -59.67 -12.10 15.47
CA CYS A 666 -59.19 -10.92 14.76
C CYS A 666 -60.25 -9.85 14.98
N GLY A 667 -60.03 -8.96 15.95
CA GLY A 667 -60.90 -7.81 16.17
C GLY A 667 -60.83 -6.90 14.96
N TYR A 668 -61.65 -7.19 13.96
CA TYR A 668 -62.53 -6.31 13.20
C TYR A 668 -63.47 -7.24 12.42
N GLY A 669 -64.70 -7.37 12.93
CA GLY A 669 -65.79 -7.90 12.15
C GLY A 669 -65.92 -7.07 10.87
N ALA A 670 -66.19 -7.76 9.76
CA ALA A 670 -66.85 -7.14 8.64
C ALA A 670 -68.14 -6.49 9.17
N ALA A 671 -68.11 -5.18 9.39
CA ALA A 671 -69.32 -4.38 9.46
C ALA A 671 -69.87 -4.27 8.03
N ASN A 672 -70.49 -5.35 7.56
CA ASN A 672 -71.68 -5.20 6.72
C ASN A 672 -72.82 -4.83 7.67
N ILE A 673 -72.81 -3.58 8.12
CA ILE A 673 -74.02 -2.91 8.58
C ILE A 673 -74.37 -2.03 7.40
N GLY A 674 -75.41 -2.46 6.68
CA GLY A 674 -75.97 -1.70 5.57
C GLY A 674 -76.38 -0.31 6.04
N ASP A 675 -76.37 0.60 5.08
CA ASP A 675 -77.04 1.88 5.09
C ASP A 675 -78.29 1.89 5.99
N GLN A 676 -78.21 2.58 7.12
CA GLN A 676 -79.27 3.43 7.69
C GLN A 676 -78.81 4.01 9.03
N GLU A 677 -79.19 5.27 9.28
CA GLU A 677 -78.99 6.06 10.51
C GLU A 677 -77.68 6.83 10.64
N LEU A 678 -77.45 7.74 9.68
CA LEU A 678 -76.86 9.05 9.95
C LEU A 678 -78.00 10.05 10.14
N ASP A 679 -78.50 10.18 11.37
CA ASP A 679 -79.04 11.45 11.86
C ASP A 679 -79.14 11.40 13.39
N VAL A 680 -79.02 12.58 13.99
CA VAL A 680 -79.08 12.86 15.43
C VAL A 680 -77.76 12.60 16.18
N LEU A 681 -76.93 13.65 16.28
CA LEU A 681 -76.60 14.33 17.54
C LEU A 681 -75.54 15.41 17.30
N SER A 682 -75.98 16.53 16.71
CA SER A 682 -75.42 17.84 16.97
C SER A 682 -76.26 18.48 18.08
N GLU A 683 -75.81 18.42 19.33
CA GLU A 683 -76.09 19.37 20.42
C GLU A 683 -75.52 18.80 21.73
N VAL A 684 -74.42 19.39 22.20
CA VAL A 684 -74.17 20.00 23.54
C VAL A 684 -72.68 20.31 23.66
#